data_AF-A0AAC9BNM0-F1
#
_entry.id   AF-A0AAC9BNM0-F1
#
_cell.length_a   1.000
_cell.length_b   1.000
_cell.length_c   1.000
_cell.angle_alpha   90.00
_cell.angle_beta   90.00
_cell.angle_gamma   90.00
#
_symmetry.space_group_name_H-M   'P 1'
#
loop_
_entity.id
_entity.type
_entity.pdbx_description
1 polymer ?
#
loop_
_entity_poly.entity_id
_entity_poly.type
_entity_poly.pdbx_seq_one_letter_code
_entity_poly.pdbx_strand_id
1 'polypeptide(L)'
;MSTALALGLLQAAGLAAASTGQATTCETWVGDFATKQGAPAFFRIEYNDKGFVAHTKQADGRWSAETVELVDVTHKPELEIAFAHGCVLAGAGALLIEAPKGTAYQATSITGRNFSTYHMGTDALMLVMQGFQVDGRDLYRVAAEGASPAPLPPLPKAIPGKEASSFVCPGMRPSAITQAAFDALPADYRKRFDGLEAIRQAEVVCGQRLDNLLSLDTFTSVDLHADRAATLAEAKILLKAEEVPRDEAGKDTWWPAARHWLMRNTPLFDTDPPVPLQAEYFAAFNEGILPRLPKAPADDAQNVKDVVRYTLAMPQAQATYALAGLQALGALDAQVSGGTVAHAVLPWALEPQVADAVFETIFKAAKVQPRDAVTLFFSVIDTKNAVGVNRLLKHGFDSRDAKVLLRARGQPALYATLLDAAFQRATPAGGKLPADVVDPLVQAELRNGKTIDWNAVEPLLKHGGDVSRSFITGVERDNASLAFFARSAPDKFLDMLNHGLRVDLPYPVGGNALLTRYLRLNIAWMPEGPRPDVVEAMLKRYNNAATGKPCTDCAYDPLGIALGNQGPNSVAVLKVLLRYGVDPNVLDTKGFPAFTYAIMDDRVDMLDAMMQGPKALNLKLTDPNGFSLLALARCYDASKAADWLSQHGAGQPDQGYAACREGLAAQRKKG
;
A
#
# COMPACT_ATOMS: atom_id res chain seq x y z
N MET A 1 1.87 27.28 -6.10
CA MET A 1 0.63 27.11 -5.29
C MET A 1 0.00 28.48 -5.15
N SER A 2 -1.28 28.59 -5.47
CA SER A 2 -1.96 29.88 -5.49
C SER A 2 -2.06 30.46 -4.09
N THR A 3 -1.82 31.78 -3.98
CA THR A 3 -2.05 32.62 -2.79
C THR A 3 -3.36 32.26 -2.07
N ALA A 4 -4.40 31.88 -2.82
CA ALA A 4 -5.69 31.40 -2.34
C ALA A 4 -5.65 30.28 -1.27
N LEU A 5 -4.70 29.33 -1.32
CA LEU A 5 -4.63 28.25 -0.33
C LEU A 5 -4.12 28.73 1.03
N ALA A 6 -3.20 29.70 1.01
CA ALA A 6 -2.64 30.33 2.21
C ALA A 6 -3.61 31.33 2.83
N LEU A 7 -4.34 32.07 2.00
CA LEU A 7 -5.42 32.94 2.42
C LEU A 7 -6.57 32.15 3.09
N GLY A 8 -6.88 30.93 2.62
CA GLY A 8 -7.84 30.02 3.27
C GLY A 8 -7.42 29.49 4.66
N LEU A 9 -6.12 29.36 4.92
CA LEU A 9 -5.59 28.88 6.22
C LEU A 9 -5.64 29.97 7.31
N LEU A 10 -5.62 31.24 6.92
CA LEU A 10 -5.73 32.39 7.84
C LEU A 10 -7.18 32.63 8.30
N GLN A 11 -8.18 32.34 7.46
CA GLN A 11 -9.60 32.43 7.84
C GLN A 11 -9.98 31.51 9.01
N ALA A 12 -9.36 30.33 9.10
CA ALA A 12 -9.66 29.38 10.18
C ALA A 12 -9.13 29.83 11.57
N ALA A 13 -8.14 30.73 11.61
CA ALA A 13 -7.58 31.27 12.86
C ALA A 13 -8.25 32.60 13.30
N GLY A 14 -8.80 33.37 12.35
CA GLY A 14 -9.38 34.70 12.57
C GLY A 14 -10.75 34.74 13.29
N LEU A 15 -11.40 33.60 13.55
CA LEU A 15 -12.70 33.55 14.23
C LEU A 15 -12.69 33.96 15.72
N ALA A 16 -11.54 34.38 16.29
CA ALA A 16 -11.39 34.58 17.74
C ALA A 16 -10.81 35.94 18.20
N ALA A 17 -10.52 36.92 17.34
CA ALA A 17 -9.91 38.17 17.79
C ALA A 17 -10.62 39.42 17.24
N ALA A 18 -11.64 39.90 17.96
CA ALA A 18 -12.13 41.27 17.80
C ALA A 18 -11.29 42.19 18.71
N SER A 19 -10.34 42.92 18.13
CA SER A 19 -9.57 43.95 18.85
C SER A 19 -9.95 45.34 18.36
N THR A 20 -10.39 46.21 19.26
CA THR A 20 -10.72 47.62 18.98
C THR A 20 -9.45 48.47 18.89
N GLY A 21 -9.04 48.90 17.69
CA GLY A 21 -7.90 49.79 17.45
C GLY A 21 -7.95 50.48 16.08
N GLN A 22 -7.36 51.68 15.96
CA GLN A 22 -7.34 52.49 14.73
C GLN A 22 -6.55 51.81 13.59
N ALA A 23 -7.00 51.99 12.34
CA ALA A 23 -6.32 51.47 11.14
C ALA A 23 -4.91 52.07 10.98
N THR A 24 -3.90 51.22 10.86
CA THR A 24 -2.51 51.60 10.54
C THR A 24 -2.28 51.55 9.03
N THR A 25 -1.52 52.49 8.47
CA THR A 25 -1.04 52.43 7.08
C THR A 25 0.10 51.42 6.97
N CYS A 26 0.24 50.74 5.83
CA CYS A 26 1.33 49.79 5.58
C CYS A 26 2.75 50.40 5.69
N GLU A 27 2.86 51.71 5.80
CA GLU A 27 4.10 52.44 6.03
C GLU A 27 4.78 52.05 7.35
N THR A 28 4.03 51.49 8.31
CA THR A 28 4.57 50.88 9.53
C THR A 28 5.57 49.77 9.23
N TRP A 29 5.50 49.12 8.08
CA TRP A 29 6.48 48.11 7.68
C TRP A 29 7.85 48.70 7.32
N VAL A 30 7.96 49.99 7.01
CA VAL A 30 9.25 50.59 6.65
C VAL A 30 10.23 50.52 7.82
N GLY A 31 11.38 49.90 7.59
CA GLY A 31 12.42 49.73 8.61
C GLY A 31 13.16 48.40 8.52
N ASP A 32 13.99 48.14 9.53
CA ASP A 32 14.85 46.96 9.61
C ASP A 32 14.26 45.93 10.56
N PHE A 33 14.40 44.65 10.19
CA PHE A 33 13.83 43.55 10.95
C PHE A 33 14.85 42.43 11.20
N ALA A 34 14.80 41.90 12.42
CA ALA A 34 15.57 40.77 12.89
C ALA A 34 14.65 39.58 13.20
N THR A 35 15.18 38.36 13.20
CA THR A 35 14.42 37.15 13.61
C THR A 35 14.41 36.93 15.13
N LYS A 36 15.20 37.70 15.88
CA LYS A 36 15.31 37.63 17.35
C LYS A 36 15.60 39.01 17.91
N GLN A 37 15.17 39.26 19.15
CA GLN A 37 15.48 40.49 19.87
C GLN A 37 17.01 40.67 20.01
N GLY A 38 17.53 41.83 19.59
CA GLY A 38 18.96 42.15 19.67
C GLY A 38 19.85 41.49 18.61
N ALA A 39 19.28 40.70 17.67
CA ALA A 39 20.01 40.18 16.52
C ALA A 39 20.16 41.27 15.43
N PRO A 40 21.18 41.19 14.57
CA PRO A 40 21.31 42.10 13.44
C PRO A 40 20.11 41.94 12.50
N ALA A 41 19.73 43.05 11.84
CA ALA A 41 18.71 43.03 10.80
C ALA A 41 19.10 42.03 9.70
N PHE A 42 18.14 41.23 9.21
CA PHE A 42 18.36 40.33 8.07
C PHE A 42 17.58 40.76 6.84
N PHE A 43 16.55 41.59 7.01
CA PHE A 43 15.87 42.24 5.91
C PHE A 43 15.43 43.67 6.29
N ARG A 44 15.32 44.52 5.29
CA ARG A 44 14.88 45.92 5.37
C ARG A 44 13.74 46.12 4.41
N ILE A 45 12.70 46.82 4.84
CA ILE A 45 11.61 47.26 3.97
C ILE A 45 11.72 48.76 3.76
N GLU A 46 11.60 49.18 2.50
CA GLU A 46 11.55 50.58 2.10
C GLU A 46 10.27 50.84 1.31
N TYR A 47 9.86 52.10 1.28
CA TYR A 47 8.80 52.57 0.40
C TYR A 47 9.41 53.56 -0.60
N ASN A 48 9.32 53.23 -1.89
CA ASN A 48 9.87 54.03 -2.98
C ASN A 48 8.82 54.23 -4.08
N ASP A 49 9.23 54.83 -5.21
CA ASP A 49 8.34 55.13 -6.35
C ASP A 49 7.65 53.88 -6.96
N LYS A 50 8.15 52.67 -6.66
CA LYS A 50 7.58 51.38 -7.09
C LYS A 50 6.72 50.71 -6.01
N GLY A 51 6.53 51.35 -4.86
CA GLY A 51 5.81 50.80 -3.72
C GLY A 51 6.75 50.23 -2.66
N PHE A 52 6.29 49.22 -1.92
CA PHE A 52 7.10 48.56 -0.89
C PHE A 52 8.13 47.64 -1.54
N VAL A 53 9.38 47.73 -1.10
CA VAL A 53 10.46 46.84 -1.52
C VAL A 53 11.22 46.30 -0.32
N ALA A 54 11.70 45.06 -0.40
CA ALA A 54 12.53 44.45 0.62
C ALA A 54 13.96 44.19 0.12
N HIS A 55 14.94 44.62 0.92
CA HIS A 55 16.34 44.26 0.80
C HIS A 55 16.65 43.13 1.79
N THR A 56 17.43 42.14 1.36
CA THR A 56 17.98 41.11 2.26
C THR A 56 19.44 41.43 2.58
N LYS A 57 19.90 41.07 3.77
CA LYS A 57 21.31 41.22 4.15
C LYS A 57 22.09 40.02 3.65
N GLN A 58 23.13 40.26 2.86
CA GLN A 58 24.03 39.25 2.32
C GLN A 58 24.90 38.63 3.44
N ALA A 59 25.54 37.49 3.16
CA ALA A 59 26.37 36.78 4.13
C ALA A 59 27.54 37.61 4.67
N ASP A 60 27.97 38.64 3.94
CA ASP A 60 29.02 39.58 4.32
C ASP A 60 28.51 40.78 5.16
N GLY A 61 27.20 40.81 5.48
CA GLY A 61 26.58 41.85 6.29
C GLY A 61 26.13 43.08 5.51
N ARG A 62 26.28 43.14 4.18
CA ARG A 62 25.79 44.26 3.36
C ARG A 62 24.36 44.04 2.89
N TRP A 63 23.61 45.12 2.70
CA TRP A 63 22.30 45.05 2.05
C TRP A 63 22.43 44.65 0.58
N SER A 64 21.52 43.80 0.09
CA SER A 64 21.44 43.44 -1.32
C SER A 64 20.99 44.62 -2.17
N ALA A 65 21.60 44.79 -3.34
CA ALA A 65 21.14 45.75 -4.35
C ALA A 65 19.92 45.22 -5.13
N GLU A 66 19.70 43.90 -5.11
CA GLU A 66 18.45 43.29 -5.59
C GLU A 66 17.36 43.47 -4.53
N THR A 67 16.18 43.89 -5.00
CA THR A 67 15.01 44.14 -4.17
C THR A 67 13.89 43.18 -4.52
N VAL A 68 13.14 42.75 -3.51
CA VAL A 68 11.88 42.04 -3.69
C VAL A 68 10.73 43.04 -3.62
N GLU A 69 9.88 43.10 -4.64
CA GLU A 69 8.65 43.89 -4.59
C GLU A 69 7.64 43.27 -3.62
N LEU A 70 7.04 44.12 -2.78
CA LEU A 70 6.04 43.76 -1.80
C LEU A 70 4.73 44.47 -2.16
N VAL A 71 3.66 43.70 -2.29
CA VAL A 71 2.33 44.19 -2.64
C VAL A 71 1.45 44.24 -1.40
N ASP A 72 0.79 45.37 -1.18
CA ASP A 72 -0.27 45.48 -0.17
C ASP A 72 -1.46 44.60 -0.57
N VAL A 73 -1.75 43.60 0.26
CA VAL A 73 -2.86 42.67 0.08
C VAL A 73 -3.90 42.76 1.20
N THR A 74 -3.83 43.80 2.02
CA THR A 74 -4.67 44.00 3.22
C THR A 74 -6.17 43.93 2.90
N HIS A 75 -6.58 44.52 1.77
CA HIS A 75 -7.99 44.59 1.33
C HIS A 75 -8.47 43.41 0.48
N LYS A 76 -7.73 42.29 0.45
CA LYS A 76 -8.25 41.10 -0.22
C LYS A 76 -9.40 40.52 0.60
N PRO A 77 -10.56 40.17 -0.02
CA PRO A 77 -11.75 39.68 0.71
C PRO A 77 -11.47 38.48 1.62
N GLU A 78 -10.49 37.68 1.24
CA GLU A 78 -10.05 36.49 1.95
C GLU A 78 -9.21 36.81 3.22
N LEU A 79 -8.60 38.00 3.33
CA LEU A 79 -7.81 38.49 4.49
C LEU A 79 -8.56 39.49 5.37
N GLU A 80 -9.56 40.20 4.83
CA GLU A 80 -10.34 41.23 5.56
C GLU A 80 -11.00 40.70 6.84
N ILE A 81 -11.36 39.41 6.87
CA ILE A 81 -12.04 38.78 8.02
C ILE A 81 -11.05 38.43 9.15
N ALA A 82 -9.76 38.21 8.84
CA ALA A 82 -8.77 37.73 9.82
C ALA A 82 -7.88 38.84 10.41
N PHE A 83 -7.70 39.96 9.68
CA PHE A 83 -6.80 41.05 10.08
C PHE A 83 -7.47 42.41 9.93
N ALA A 84 -8.66 42.58 10.52
CA ALA A 84 -9.47 43.79 10.43
C ALA A 84 -8.71 45.09 10.83
N HIS A 85 -7.57 44.97 11.52
CA HIS A 85 -6.80 46.10 12.07
C HIS A 85 -5.27 45.93 11.95
N GLY A 86 -4.75 45.65 10.75
CA GLY A 86 -3.30 45.58 10.49
C GLY A 86 -2.95 45.60 8.98
N CYS A 87 -1.66 45.71 8.64
CA CYS A 87 -1.18 45.68 7.26
C CYS A 87 -0.61 44.31 6.88
N VAL A 88 -0.97 43.81 5.69
CA VAL A 88 -0.38 42.60 5.10
C VAL A 88 0.33 42.93 3.79
N LEU A 89 1.66 42.73 3.75
CA LEU A 89 2.47 42.79 2.54
C LEU A 89 2.79 41.38 2.02
N ALA A 90 2.76 41.18 0.71
CA ALA A 90 3.06 39.90 0.07
C ALA A 90 4.16 40.02 -0.99
N GLY A 91 5.13 39.11 -0.98
CA GLY A 91 6.18 39.02 -2.00
C GLY A 91 7.15 37.86 -1.76
N ALA A 92 7.83 37.40 -2.82
CA ALA A 92 8.79 36.29 -2.80
C ALA A 92 8.35 35.03 -2.02
N GLY A 93 7.07 34.67 -2.11
CA GLY A 93 6.52 33.48 -1.42
C GLY A 93 6.32 33.66 0.09
N ALA A 94 6.37 34.88 0.61
CA ALA A 94 6.09 35.21 2.00
C ALA A 94 4.93 36.20 2.18
N LEU A 95 4.25 36.11 3.32
CA LEU A 95 3.31 37.12 3.83
C LEU A 95 3.92 37.77 5.07
N LEU A 96 3.98 39.08 5.06
CA LEU A 96 4.38 39.93 6.19
C LEU A 96 3.11 40.47 6.82
N ILE A 97 2.79 40.03 8.03
CA ILE A 97 1.53 40.29 8.73
C ILE A 97 1.80 41.13 9.96
N GLU A 98 1.26 42.35 9.97
CA GLU A 98 1.25 43.20 11.16
C GLU A 98 -0.06 42.96 11.90
N ALA A 99 0.03 42.48 13.13
CA ALA A 99 -1.14 42.23 13.97
C ALA A 99 -0.71 42.24 15.45
N PRO A 100 -1.63 42.49 16.39
CA PRO A 100 -1.28 42.51 17.81
C PRO A 100 -0.56 41.24 18.26
N LYS A 101 0.41 41.39 19.16
CA LYS A 101 1.04 40.25 19.84
C LYS A 101 -0.02 39.33 20.43
N GLY A 102 0.11 38.03 20.20
CA GLY A 102 -0.85 37.02 20.60
C GLY A 102 -1.88 36.66 19.52
N THR A 103 -1.89 37.34 18.38
CA THR A 103 -2.73 36.97 17.22
C THR A 103 -2.44 35.53 16.79
N ALA A 104 -3.50 34.74 16.60
CA ALA A 104 -3.38 33.35 16.21
C ALA A 104 -3.10 33.20 14.71
N TYR A 105 -2.24 32.25 14.33
CA TYR A 105 -1.97 31.90 12.95
C TYR A 105 -1.79 30.38 12.79
N GLN A 106 -1.99 29.85 11.58
CA GLN A 106 -1.73 28.44 11.29
C GLN A 106 -0.40 28.27 10.55
N ALA A 107 0.41 27.32 11.01
CA ALA A 107 1.62 26.87 10.34
C ALA A 107 1.68 25.34 10.32
N THR A 108 2.40 24.76 9.37
CA THR A 108 2.62 23.31 9.34
C THR A 108 3.51 22.90 10.50
N SER A 109 3.18 21.80 11.17
CA SER A 109 4.05 21.16 12.16
C SER A 109 5.45 20.89 11.57
N ILE A 110 6.47 20.76 12.41
CA ILE A 110 7.88 20.50 12.02
C ILE A 110 8.02 19.31 11.04
N THR A 111 7.05 18.38 11.02
CA THR A 111 7.03 17.21 10.12
C THR A 111 6.29 17.43 8.79
N GLY A 112 5.67 18.60 8.58
CA GLY A 112 4.96 18.97 7.35
C GLY A 112 3.63 18.26 7.10
N ARG A 113 3.11 17.47 8.07
CA ARG A 113 1.93 16.61 7.86
C ARG A 113 0.59 17.20 8.29
N ASN A 114 0.58 18.09 9.30
CA ASN A 114 -0.62 18.70 9.87
C ASN A 114 -0.39 20.21 10.11
N PHE A 115 -1.47 21.00 10.11
CA PHE A 115 -1.47 22.39 10.58
C PHE A 115 -1.64 22.45 12.10
N SER A 116 -1.00 23.42 12.73
CA SER A 116 -1.15 23.73 14.15
C SER A 116 -1.34 25.23 14.32
N THR A 117 -2.13 25.62 15.32
CA THR A 117 -2.34 27.03 15.67
C THR A 117 -1.20 27.50 16.57
N TYR A 118 -0.55 28.57 16.15
CA TYR A 118 0.49 29.29 16.88
C TYR A 118 0.01 30.70 17.18
N HIS A 119 0.72 31.40 18.07
CA HIS A 119 0.42 32.78 18.43
C HIS A 119 1.64 33.65 18.20
N MET A 120 1.44 34.84 17.62
CA MET A 120 2.51 35.81 17.38
C MET A 120 3.17 36.23 18.70
N GLY A 121 4.49 36.11 18.77
CA GLY A 121 5.33 36.59 19.86
C GLY A 121 5.63 38.09 19.79
N THR A 122 5.50 38.70 18.61
CA THR A 122 5.64 40.15 18.34
C THR A 122 4.42 40.70 17.61
N ASP A 123 4.48 41.98 17.21
CA ASP A 123 3.48 42.66 16.40
C ASP A 123 3.67 42.46 14.88
N ALA A 124 4.72 41.74 14.47
CA ALA A 124 5.10 41.54 13.08
C ALA A 124 5.49 40.07 12.83
N LEU A 125 4.81 39.40 11.90
CA LEU A 125 5.02 38.00 11.57
C LEU A 125 5.40 37.85 10.09
N MET A 126 6.37 36.98 9.79
CA MET A 126 6.65 36.51 8.44
C MET A 126 6.18 35.06 8.30
N LEU A 127 5.18 34.83 7.45
CA LEU A 127 4.76 33.49 7.02
C LEU A 127 5.45 33.15 5.70
N VAL A 128 6.27 32.10 5.69
CA VAL A 128 6.98 31.62 4.49
C VAL A 128 6.29 30.38 3.95
N MET A 129 6.02 30.36 2.65
CA MET A 129 5.36 29.25 1.96
C MET A 129 6.33 28.53 1.03
N GLN A 130 6.56 27.24 1.27
CA GLN A 130 7.39 26.39 0.41
C GLN A 130 6.65 25.09 0.09
N GLY A 131 6.04 25.03 -1.10
CA GLY A 131 5.13 23.93 -1.44
C GLY A 131 3.97 23.86 -0.44
N PHE A 132 3.75 22.68 0.15
CA PHE A 132 2.70 22.46 1.17
C PHE A 132 3.09 22.91 2.59
N GLN A 133 4.32 23.40 2.81
CA GLN A 133 4.79 23.85 4.11
C GLN A 133 4.56 25.34 4.30
N VAL A 134 4.04 25.70 5.48
CA VAL A 134 3.84 27.08 5.95
C VAL A 134 4.61 27.21 7.26
N ASP A 135 5.64 28.06 7.29
CA ASP A 135 6.45 28.34 8.48
C ASP A 135 6.22 29.78 8.94
N GLY A 136 6.02 29.99 10.24
CA GLY A 136 5.78 31.32 10.80
C GLY A 136 6.94 31.79 11.67
N ARG A 137 7.40 33.02 11.45
CA ARG A 137 8.54 33.61 12.15
C ARG A 137 8.20 35.00 12.65
N ASP A 138 8.28 35.18 13.97
CA ASP A 138 8.19 36.51 14.58
C ASP A 138 9.35 37.39 14.11
N LEU A 139 9.02 38.63 13.80
CA LEU A 139 9.95 39.67 13.39
C LEU A 139 10.09 40.71 14.50
N TYR A 140 11.31 41.15 14.71
CA TYR A 140 11.68 42.17 15.67
C TYR A 140 12.17 43.40 14.93
N ARG A 141 11.50 44.52 15.10
CA ARG A 141 11.94 45.82 14.58
C ARG A 141 13.27 46.19 15.24
N VAL A 142 14.27 46.57 14.45
CA VAL A 142 15.59 46.99 14.92
C VAL A 142 15.97 48.35 14.33
N ALA A 143 16.91 49.03 14.98
CA ALA A 143 17.39 50.31 14.49
C ALA A 143 18.04 50.15 13.11
N ALA A 144 17.72 51.07 12.19
CA ALA A 144 18.23 51.02 10.83
C ALA A 144 19.77 51.10 10.80
N GLU A 145 20.43 50.12 10.18
CA GLU A 145 21.89 50.05 10.09
C GLU A 145 22.36 50.15 8.64
N GLY A 146 23.20 51.14 8.32
CA GLY A 146 23.78 51.34 6.99
C GLY A 146 22.80 51.91 5.95
N ALA A 147 23.33 52.48 4.87
CA ALA A 147 22.52 52.94 3.74
C ALA A 147 22.10 51.76 2.86
N SER A 148 20.90 51.84 2.28
CA SER A 148 20.49 50.88 1.25
C SER A 148 21.29 51.11 -0.02
N PRO A 149 21.68 50.04 -0.74
CA PRO A 149 22.37 50.19 -2.00
C PRO A 149 21.46 50.90 -2.99
N ALA A 150 22.04 51.68 -3.90
CA ALA A 150 21.27 52.18 -5.02
C ALA A 150 20.60 51.00 -5.75
N PRO A 151 19.34 51.15 -6.20
CA PRO A 151 18.69 50.13 -7.01
C PRO A 151 19.61 49.74 -8.15
N LEU A 152 19.70 48.43 -8.44
CA LEU A 152 20.40 48.00 -9.63
C LEU A 152 19.83 48.77 -10.83
N PRO A 153 20.69 49.34 -11.71
CA PRO A 153 20.20 49.97 -12.91
C PRO A 153 19.33 48.95 -13.66
N PRO A 154 18.17 49.37 -14.20
CA PRO A 154 17.32 48.47 -14.96
C PRO A 154 18.15 47.82 -16.05
N LEU A 155 17.91 46.52 -16.29
CA LEU A 155 18.56 45.81 -17.38
C LEU A 155 18.42 46.66 -18.66
N PRO A 156 19.52 46.96 -19.37
CA PRO A 156 19.43 47.71 -20.60
C PRO A 156 18.62 46.87 -21.60
N LYS A 157 17.78 47.54 -22.40
CA LYS A 157 17.12 46.87 -23.53
C LYS A 157 18.15 46.28 -24.48
N ALA A 158 17.72 45.25 -25.20
CA ALA A 158 18.49 44.65 -26.28
C ALA A 158 18.96 45.72 -27.28
N ILE A 159 20.22 45.65 -27.69
CA ILE A 159 20.78 46.56 -28.69
C ILE A 159 20.39 46.03 -30.08
N PRO A 160 19.76 46.84 -30.95
CA PRO A 160 19.40 46.43 -32.31
C PRO A 160 20.59 45.87 -33.09
N GLY A 161 20.42 44.72 -33.74
CA GLY A 161 21.47 43.98 -34.45
C GLY A 161 22.48 43.26 -33.56
N LYS A 162 22.27 43.28 -32.23
CA LYS A 162 23.06 42.59 -31.22
C LYS A 162 22.18 41.97 -30.14
N GLU A 163 20.91 41.75 -30.41
CA GLU A 163 19.87 41.39 -29.46
C GLU A 163 20.26 40.20 -28.58
N ALA A 164 20.80 39.13 -29.19
CA ALA A 164 21.25 37.95 -28.46
C ALA A 164 22.52 38.24 -27.64
N SER A 165 23.46 39.01 -28.18
CA SER A 165 24.72 39.31 -27.49
C SER A 165 24.65 40.49 -26.50
N SER A 166 23.49 41.13 -26.36
CA SER A 166 23.31 42.36 -25.56
C SER A 166 23.23 42.09 -24.06
N PHE A 167 23.04 40.83 -23.66
CA PHE A 167 22.85 40.44 -22.28
C PHE A 167 23.95 39.50 -21.80
N VAL A 168 24.25 39.59 -20.51
CA VAL A 168 25.01 38.56 -19.79
C VAL A 168 24.00 37.67 -19.09
N CYS A 169 23.98 36.38 -19.45
CA CYS A 169 23.00 35.44 -18.91
C CYS A 169 23.38 34.96 -17.50
N PRO A 170 22.40 34.46 -16.71
CA PRO A 170 22.65 33.91 -15.38
C PRO A 170 23.82 32.93 -15.37
N GLY A 171 24.74 33.11 -14.41
CA GLY A 171 26.00 32.36 -14.33
C GLY A 171 27.15 32.94 -15.18
N MET A 172 27.07 34.20 -15.63
CA MET A 172 28.03 34.85 -16.54
C MET A 172 28.25 34.09 -17.84
N ARG A 173 27.16 33.58 -18.41
CA ARG A 173 27.19 32.74 -19.61
C ARG A 173 26.86 33.56 -20.86
N PRO A 174 27.30 33.10 -22.04
CA PRO A 174 26.79 33.63 -23.30
C PRO A 174 25.30 33.33 -23.45
N SER A 175 24.67 34.01 -24.41
CA SER A 175 23.28 33.78 -24.79
C SER A 175 23.00 32.33 -25.15
N ALA A 176 21.80 31.86 -24.82
CA ALA A 176 21.32 30.53 -25.17
C ALA A 176 20.98 30.43 -26.67
N ILE A 177 20.57 31.53 -27.28
CA ILE A 177 20.39 31.69 -28.72
C ILE A 177 21.58 32.44 -29.33
N THR A 178 22.08 32.03 -30.50
CA THR A 178 23.12 32.79 -31.21
C THR A 178 22.52 34.00 -31.92
N GLN A 179 23.31 35.05 -32.18
CA GLN A 179 22.80 36.21 -32.92
C GLN A 179 22.28 35.80 -34.31
N ALA A 180 23.01 34.93 -35.02
CA ALA A 180 22.57 34.43 -36.33
C ALA A 180 21.24 33.66 -36.26
N ALA A 181 21.02 32.86 -35.20
CA ALA A 181 19.76 32.17 -34.99
C ALA A 181 18.62 33.14 -34.65
N PHE A 182 18.89 34.17 -33.86
CA PHE A 182 17.94 35.25 -33.57
C PHE A 182 17.54 36.01 -34.85
N ASP A 183 18.52 36.34 -35.69
CA ASP A 183 18.32 37.00 -36.99
C ASP A 183 17.59 36.09 -38.01
N ALA A 184 17.50 34.80 -37.75
CA ALA A 184 16.73 33.83 -38.54
C ALA A 184 15.29 33.63 -38.02
N LEU A 185 14.93 34.19 -36.85
CA LEU A 185 13.57 34.10 -36.30
C LEU A 185 12.53 34.75 -37.23
N PRO A 186 11.25 34.34 -37.16
CA PRO A 186 10.19 35.01 -37.90
C PRO A 186 10.13 36.51 -37.60
N ALA A 187 9.84 37.33 -38.62
CA ALA A 187 9.83 38.79 -38.48
C ALA A 187 8.79 39.28 -37.47
N ASP A 188 7.64 38.61 -37.38
CA ASP A 188 6.61 38.88 -36.37
C ASP A 188 7.08 38.54 -34.96
N TYR A 189 7.92 37.51 -34.80
CA TYR A 189 8.50 37.14 -33.51
C TYR A 189 9.50 38.19 -33.04
N ARG A 190 10.42 38.62 -33.90
CA ARG A 190 11.36 39.70 -33.58
C ARG A 190 10.67 41.01 -33.25
N LYS A 191 9.62 41.38 -34.00
CA LYS A 191 8.81 42.57 -33.69
C LYS A 191 8.17 42.50 -32.30
N ARG A 192 7.68 41.32 -31.90
CA ARG A 192 7.15 41.11 -30.54
C ARG A 192 8.25 41.23 -29.49
N PHE A 193 9.42 40.63 -29.75
CA PHE A 193 10.59 40.73 -28.88
C PHE A 193 11.02 42.18 -28.62
N ASP A 194 11.04 43.05 -29.63
CA ASP A 194 11.40 44.47 -29.47
C ASP A 194 10.44 45.23 -28.53
N GLY A 195 9.18 44.80 -28.53
CA GLY A 195 8.13 45.34 -27.66
C GLY A 195 8.20 44.86 -26.22
N LEU A 196 9.00 43.84 -25.91
CA LEU A 196 9.16 43.31 -24.56
C LEU A 196 9.95 44.25 -23.64
N GLU A 197 9.72 44.11 -22.34
CA GLU A 197 10.57 44.69 -21.31
C GLU A 197 11.94 44.00 -21.29
N ALA A 198 12.98 44.70 -20.84
CA ALA A 198 14.36 44.21 -20.90
C ALA A 198 14.55 42.87 -20.18
N ILE A 199 13.83 42.63 -19.07
CA ILE A 199 13.88 41.36 -18.35
C ILE A 199 13.31 40.20 -19.19
N ARG A 200 12.20 40.44 -19.90
CA ARG A 200 11.57 39.45 -20.80
C ARG A 200 12.40 39.22 -22.07
N GLN A 201 13.09 40.25 -22.56
CA GLN A 201 14.08 40.10 -23.63
C GLN A 201 15.23 39.21 -23.17
N ALA A 202 15.75 39.43 -21.96
CA ALA A 202 16.79 38.59 -21.38
C ALA A 202 16.33 37.14 -21.21
N GLU A 203 15.11 36.87 -20.73
CA GLU A 203 14.56 35.52 -20.59
C GLU A 203 14.52 34.74 -21.92
N VAL A 204 14.16 35.40 -23.03
CA VAL A 204 14.19 34.80 -24.38
C VAL A 204 15.63 34.52 -24.82
N VAL A 205 16.53 35.46 -24.60
CA VAL A 205 17.92 35.31 -25.04
C VAL A 205 18.69 34.29 -24.20
N CYS A 206 18.32 34.13 -22.94
CA CYS A 206 19.05 33.34 -21.95
C CYS A 206 18.48 31.94 -21.67
N GLY A 207 17.39 31.54 -22.34
CA GLY A 207 16.84 30.18 -22.27
C GLY A 207 15.67 30.00 -21.30
N GLN A 208 15.36 30.99 -20.47
CA GLN A 208 14.27 30.91 -19.48
C GLN A 208 12.89 30.92 -20.16
N ARG A 209 12.73 31.64 -21.29
CA ARG A 209 11.45 31.62 -22.01
C ARG A 209 11.15 30.23 -22.56
N LEU A 210 12.13 29.59 -23.20
CA LEU A 210 11.96 28.22 -23.67
C LEU A 210 11.70 27.25 -22.52
N ASP A 211 12.44 27.36 -21.41
CA ASP A 211 12.19 26.53 -20.22
C ASP A 211 10.75 26.67 -19.71
N ASN A 212 10.25 27.90 -19.60
CA ASN A 212 8.87 28.18 -19.19
C ASN A 212 7.83 27.59 -20.14
N LEU A 213 8.04 27.70 -21.46
CA LEU A 213 7.13 27.11 -22.45
C LEU A 213 7.12 25.58 -22.38
N LEU A 214 8.23 24.96 -22.01
CA LEU A 214 8.34 23.51 -21.91
C LEU A 214 7.87 22.95 -20.55
N SER A 215 7.96 23.74 -19.48
CA SER A 215 7.76 23.27 -18.10
C SER A 215 6.46 23.74 -17.44
N LEU A 216 5.91 24.90 -17.83
CA LEU A 216 4.71 25.48 -17.21
C LEU A 216 3.41 24.93 -17.80
N ASP A 217 2.37 24.92 -16.97
CA ASP A 217 1.04 24.47 -17.38
C ASP A 217 0.30 25.57 -18.15
N THR A 218 0.23 25.42 -19.47
CA THR A 218 -0.50 26.33 -20.38
C THR A 218 -1.97 26.54 -20.05
N PHE A 219 -2.63 25.59 -19.36
CA PHE A 219 -4.06 25.74 -19.03
C PHE A 219 -4.30 26.67 -17.85
N THR A 220 -3.30 26.86 -16.99
CA THR A 220 -3.45 27.58 -15.72
C THR A 220 -2.42 28.69 -15.54
N SER A 221 -1.41 28.79 -16.41
CA SER A 221 -0.35 29.79 -16.29
C SER A 221 -0.81 31.14 -16.81
N VAL A 222 -1.06 32.06 -15.88
CA VAL A 222 -1.29 33.48 -16.18
C VAL A 222 -0.02 34.10 -16.81
N ASP A 223 1.15 33.63 -16.41
CA ASP A 223 2.46 34.16 -16.83
C ASP A 223 2.79 33.93 -18.31
N LEU A 224 2.17 32.91 -18.92
CA LEU A 224 2.37 32.64 -20.35
C LEU A 224 1.53 33.55 -21.26
N HIS A 225 0.43 34.12 -20.75
CA HIS A 225 -0.54 34.95 -21.48
C HIS A 225 -0.94 34.40 -22.87
N ALA A 226 -0.90 33.07 -23.07
CA ALA A 226 -1.05 32.43 -24.37
C ALA A 226 -1.78 31.08 -24.25
N ASP A 227 -2.62 30.77 -25.24
CA ASP A 227 -3.26 29.46 -25.34
C ASP A 227 -2.27 28.36 -25.77
N ARG A 228 -2.76 27.12 -25.85
CA ARG A 228 -1.94 25.95 -26.21
C ARG A 228 -1.40 25.99 -27.63
N ALA A 229 -2.12 26.58 -28.58
CA ALA A 229 -1.67 26.67 -29.96
C ALA A 229 -0.54 27.70 -30.06
N ALA A 230 -0.70 28.84 -29.40
CA ALA A 230 0.31 29.89 -29.33
C ALA A 230 1.58 29.40 -28.61
N THR A 231 1.43 28.68 -27.48
CA THR A 231 2.57 28.09 -26.75
C THR A 231 3.33 27.10 -27.62
N LEU A 232 2.63 26.18 -28.29
CA LEU A 232 3.26 25.20 -29.17
C LEU A 232 4.00 25.87 -30.33
N ALA A 233 3.39 26.89 -30.95
CA ALA A 233 3.99 27.64 -32.04
C ALA A 233 5.26 28.36 -31.60
N GLU A 234 5.23 29.03 -30.44
CA GLU A 234 6.40 29.72 -29.89
C GLU A 234 7.52 28.74 -29.53
N ALA A 235 7.21 27.64 -28.83
CA ALA A 235 8.19 26.62 -28.49
C ALA A 235 8.88 26.06 -29.74
N LYS A 236 8.14 25.80 -30.83
CA LYS A 236 8.70 25.36 -32.11
C LYS A 236 9.64 26.38 -32.74
N ILE A 237 9.33 27.67 -32.64
CA ILE A 237 10.19 28.75 -33.15
C ILE A 237 11.53 28.74 -32.42
N LEU A 238 11.50 28.72 -31.08
CA LEU A 238 12.70 28.77 -30.25
C LEU A 238 13.55 27.49 -30.35
N LEU A 239 12.92 26.30 -30.38
CA LEU A 239 13.62 25.03 -30.60
C LEU A 239 14.30 24.99 -31.98
N LYS A 240 13.66 25.56 -33.02
CA LYS A 240 14.25 25.66 -34.37
C LYS A 240 15.44 26.62 -34.40
N ALA A 241 15.44 27.64 -33.54
CA ALA A 241 16.57 28.54 -33.35
C ALA A 241 17.70 27.95 -32.47
N GLU A 242 17.62 26.66 -32.15
CA GLU A 242 18.62 25.93 -31.34
C GLU A 242 18.83 26.51 -29.94
N GLU A 243 17.83 27.21 -29.40
CA GLU A 243 17.86 27.69 -28.04
C GLU A 243 17.87 26.51 -27.05
N VAL A 244 18.53 26.70 -25.91
CA VAL A 244 18.65 25.72 -24.83
C VAL A 244 17.74 26.15 -23.67
N PRO A 245 16.80 25.30 -23.21
CA PRO A 245 15.97 25.61 -22.05
C PRO A 245 16.84 25.64 -20.79
N ARG A 246 16.70 26.71 -20.01
CA ARG A 246 17.49 26.95 -18.81
C ARG A 246 16.66 27.50 -17.67
N ASP A 247 16.97 27.03 -16.46
CA ASP A 247 16.37 27.55 -15.23
C ASP A 247 16.88 28.98 -14.91
N GLU A 248 16.37 29.56 -13.82
CA GLU A 248 16.76 30.90 -13.34
C GLU A 248 18.27 30.99 -13.01
N ALA A 249 18.90 29.89 -12.60
CA ALA A 249 20.33 29.81 -12.34
C ALA A 249 21.17 29.65 -13.63
N GLY A 250 20.51 29.38 -14.77
CA GLY A 250 21.14 29.17 -16.05
C GLY A 250 21.57 27.74 -16.35
N LYS A 251 21.23 26.78 -15.50
CA LYS A 251 21.48 25.35 -15.73
C LYS A 251 20.57 24.86 -16.84
N ASP A 252 21.08 23.97 -17.70
CA ASP A 252 20.20 23.32 -18.68
C ASP A 252 19.14 22.44 -18.00
N THR A 253 17.96 22.38 -18.61
CA THR A 253 16.79 21.71 -18.03
C THR A 253 16.18 20.70 -18.99
N TRP A 254 16.91 20.24 -20.02
CA TRP A 254 16.39 19.37 -21.07
C TRP A 254 15.55 18.18 -20.57
N TRP A 255 16.03 17.42 -19.58
CA TRP A 255 15.30 16.28 -19.01
C TRP A 255 14.10 16.70 -18.15
N PRO A 256 14.23 17.63 -17.18
CA PRO A 256 13.08 18.20 -16.47
C PRO A 256 12.01 18.79 -17.41
N ALA A 257 12.42 19.58 -18.40
CA ALA A 257 11.55 20.23 -19.38
C ALA A 257 10.85 19.19 -20.26
N ALA A 258 11.57 18.19 -20.78
CA ALA A 258 10.99 17.08 -21.52
C ALA A 258 9.96 16.29 -20.70
N ARG A 259 10.26 16.02 -19.43
CA ARG A 259 9.32 15.36 -18.52
C ARG A 259 8.04 16.18 -18.39
N HIS A 260 8.15 17.46 -18.07
CA HIS A 260 6.99 18.33 -17.88
C HIS A 260 6.17 18.47 -19.17
N TRP A 261 6.85 18.64 -20.31
CA TRP A 261 6.24 18.66 -21.63
C TRP A 261 5.40 17.41 -21.85
N LEU A 262 5.96 16.21 -21.66
CA LEU A 262 5.21 14.98 -21.89
C LEU A 262 4.11 14.76 -20.85
N MET A 263 4.39 15.00 -19.57
CA MET A 263 3.45 14.85 -18.46
C MET A 263 2.17 15.65 -18.67
N ARG A 264 2.29 16.94 -19.05
CA ARG A 264 1.13 17.82 -19.26
C ARG A 264 0.37 17.51 -20.54
N ASN A 265 0.97 16.73 -21.43
CA ASN A 265 0.40 16.34 -22.71
C ASN A 265 -0.01 14.87 -22.76
N THR A 266 0.03 14.17 -21.63
CA THR A 266 -0.37 12.77 -21.49
C THR A 266 -1.47 12.68 -20.42
N PRO A 267 -2.65 12.12 -20.71
CA PRO A 267 -3.66 11.89 -19.67
C PRO A 267 -3.07 11.00 -18.58
N LEU A 268 -3.28 11.38 -17.32
CA LEU A 268 -2.77 10.65 -16.16
C LEU A 268 -3.75 9.55 -15.74
N PHE A 269 -5.05 9.75 -16.02
CA PHE A 269 -6.13 8.83 -15.72
C PHE A 269 -7.05 8.65 -16.93
N ASP A 270 -7.68 7.48 -17.05
CA ASP A 270 -8.65 7.20 -18.13
C ASP A 270 -9.89 8.12 -18.09
N THR A 271 -10.13 8.78 -16.96
CA THR A 271 -11.21 9.75 -16.76
C THR A 271 -10.83 11.18 -17.17
N ASP A 272 -9.57 11.44 -17.50
CA ASP A 272 -9.11 12.77 -17.86
C ASP A 272 -9.72 13.20 -19.20
N PRO A 273 -10.10 14.48 -19.35
CA PRO A 273 -10.60 14.99 -20.62
C PRO A 273 -9.52 14.87 -21.71
N PRO A 274 -9.89 14.71 -22.99
CA PRO A 274 -8.94 14.71 -24.09
C PRO A 274 -8.07 15.96 -24.07
N VAL A 275 -6.75 15.76 -24.17
CA VAL A 275 -5.80 16.86 -24.17
C VAL A 275 -5.78 17.52 -25.56
N PRO A 276 -6.17 18.80 -25.72
CA PRO A 276 -6.14 19.49 -27.00
C PRO A 276 -4.73 19.56 -27.57
N LEU A 277 -4.61 19.34 -28.89
CA LEU A 277 -3.35 19.33 -29.64
C LEU A 277 -2.34 18.26 -29.19
N GLN A 278 -2.77 17.21 -28.49
CA GLN A 278 -1.85 16.19 -27.95
C GLN A 278 -0.91 15.61 -29.00
N ALA A 279 -1.43 15.25 -30.17
CA ALA A 279 -0.64 14.65 -31.24
C ALA A 279 0.46 15.60 -31.74
N GLU A 280 0.18 16.90 -31.79
CA GLU A 280 1.10 17.94 -32.22
C GLU A 280 2.17 18.23 -31.15
N TYR A 281 1.82 18.13 -29.86
CA TYR A 281 2.77 18.21 -28.75
C TYR A 281 3.70 16.99 -28.70
N PHE A 282 3.20 15.79 -28.96
CA PHE A 282 4.03 14.59 -29.09
C PHE A 282 4.95 14.65 -30.32
N ALA A 283 4.45 15.14 -31.46
CA ALA A 283 5.29 15.39 -32.63
C ALA A 283 6.40 16.41 -32.33
N ALA A 284 6.07 17.51 -31.66
CA ALA A 284 7.05 18.52 -31.26
C ALA A 284 8.10 17.98 -30.27
N PHE A 285 7.75 17.04 -29.39
CA PHE A 285 8.74 16.34 -28.58
C PHE A 285 9.72 15.56 -29.46
N ASN A 286 9.21 14.74 -30.38
CA ASN A 286 10.05 13.90 -31.24
C ASN A 286 10.94 14.69 -32.20
N GLU A 287 10.43 15.80 -32.76
CA GLU A 287 11.13 16.62 -33.75
C GLU A 287 12.04 17.68 -33.12
N GLY A 288 11.58 18.27 -32.01
CA GLY A 288 12.20 19.45 -31.40
C GLY A 288 13.02 19.15 -30.16
N ILE A 289 12.54 18.27 -29.28
CA ILE A 289 13.13 18.08 -27.94
C ILE A 289 14.05 16.86 -27.92
N LEU A 290 13.56 15.68 -28.33
CA LEU A 290 14.29 14.41 -28.28
C LEU A 290 15.68 14.47 -28.94
N PRO A 291 15.87 15.07 -30.14
CA PRO A 291 17.19 15.12 -30.77
C PRO A 291 18.22 15.98 -30.03
N ARG A 292 17.74 16.84 -29.11
CA ARG A 292 18.55 17.79 -28.33
C ARG A 292 18.76 17.33 -26.88
N LEU A 293 18.10 16.24 -26.46
CA LEU A 293 18.32 15.69 -25.13
C LEU A 293 19.79 15.24 -24.98
N PRO A 294 20.46 15.61 -23.87
CA PRO A 294 21.77 15.06 -23.56
C PRO A 294 21.65 13.58 -23.19
N LYS A 295 22.79 12.88 -23.13
CA LYS A 295 22.84 11.51 -22.58
C LYS A 295 22.14 11.45 -21.22
N ALA A 296 21.47 10.35 -20.95
CA ALA A 296 20.69 10.19 -19.72
C ALA A 296 21.58 10.42 -18.48
N PRO A 297 21.26 11.42 -17.65
CA PRO A 297 22.02 11.74 -16.45
C PRO A 297 21.89 10.63 -15.40
N ALA A 298 23.00 10.34 -14.70
CA ALA A 298 23.00 9.35 -13.62
C ALA A 298 22.33 9.87 -12.34
N ASP A 299 22.40 11.19 -12.11
CA ASP A 299 21.88 11.89 -10.93
C ASP A 299 20.41 12.32 -11.08
N ASP A 300 19.82 12.19 -12.26
CA ASP A 300 18.43 12.60 -12.54
C ASP A 300 17.60 11.45 -13.16
N ALA A 301 17.71 10.28 -12.54
CA ALA A 301 17.07 9.06 -13.00
C ALA A 301 15.52 9.12 -12.95
N GLN A 302 14.95 9.98 -12.10
CA GLN A 302 13.50 10.15 -12.00
C GLN A 302 12.92 10.87 -13.22
N ASN A 303 13.56 11.94 -13.70
CA ASN A 303 13.10 12.61 -14.93
C ASN A 303 13.26 11.71 -16.15
N VAL A 304 14.37 10.98 -16.24
CA VAL A 304 14.59 10.00 -17.31
C VAL A 304 13.49 8.93 -17.31
N LYS A 305 13.17 8.35 -16.15
CA LYS A 305 12.11 7.35 -16.02
C LYS A 305 10.75 7.90 -16.46
N ASP A 306 10.40 9.09 -16.03
CA ASP A 306 9.10 9.69 -16.34
C ASP A 306 8.98 10.04 -17.83
N VAL A 307 10.04 10.55 -18.46
CA VAL A 307 10.07 10.75 -19.93
C VAL A 307 9.80 9.43 -20.65
N VAL A 308 10.52 8.36 -20.32
CA VAL A 308 10.30 7.04 -20.93
C VAL A 308 8.86 6.57 -20.70
N ARG A 309 8.33 6.70 -19.47
CA ARG A 309 6.95 6.33 -19.13
C ARG A 309 5.92 7.07 -19.99
N TYR A 310 6.03 8.38 -20.15
CA TYR A 310 5.02 9.16 -20.89
C TYR A 310 5.05 8.89 -22.39
N THR A 311 6.19 8.46 -22.96
CA THR A 311 6.21 8.04 -24.37
C THR A 311 5.35 6.81 -24.67
N LEU A 312 4.99 6.01 -23.65
CA LEU A 312 4.14 4.82 -23.81
C LEU A 312 2.71 5.17 -24.24
N ALA A 313 2.26 6.41 -23.99
CA ALA A 313 0.94 6.90 -24.36
C ALA A 313 0.89 7.51 -25.78
N MET A 314 2.02 7.61 -26.47
CA MET A 314 2.06 8.15 -27.83
C MET A 314 1.48 7.16 -28.85
N PRO A 315 0.98 7.64 -30.00
CA PRO A 315 0.69 6.78 -31.14
C PRO A 315 1.89 5.89 -31.50
N GLN A 316 1.64 4.63 -31.88
CA GLN A 316 2.67 3.60 -32.05
C GLN A 316 3.92 4.07 -32.82
N ALA A 317 3.74 4.76 -33.96
CA ALA A 317 4.86 5.25 -34.76
C ALA A 317 5.71 6.29 -34.02
N GLN A 318 5.07 7.21 -33.30
CA GLN A 318 5.73 8.24 -32.50
C GLN A 318 6.42 7.64 -31.27
N ALA A 319 5.77 6.72 -30.55
CA ALA A 319 6.34 6.01 -29.41
C ALA A 319 7.58 5.20 -29.81
N THR A 320 7.52 4.48 -30.94
CA THR A 320 8.64 3.66 -31.43
C THR A 320 9.86 4.52 -31.77
N TYR A 321 9.63 5.65 -32.45
CA TYR A 321 10.70 6.62 -32.73
C TYR A 321 11.29 7.20 -31.44
N ALA A 322 10.42 7.59 -30.50
CA ALA A 322 10.84 8.15 -29.22
C ALA A 322 11.72 7.20 -28.42
N LEU A 323 11.28 5.95 -28.26
CA LEU A 323 12.01 4.92 -27.52
C LEU A 323 13.35 4.57 -28.17
N ALA A 324 13.43 4.56 -29.51
CA ALA A 324 14.70 4.35 -30.20
C ALA A 324 15.71 5.46 -29.89
N GLY A 325 15.28 6.73 -29.92
CA GLY A 325 16.11 7.87 -29.53
C GLY A 325 16.53 7.81 -28.05
N LEU A 326 15.59 7.53 -27.16
CA LEU A 326 15.84 7.40 -25.71
C LEU A 326 16.81 6.24 -25.41
N GLN A 327 16.72 5.12 -26.13
CA GLN A 327 17.66 4.01 -26.01
C GLN A 327 19.08 4.43 -26.45
N ALA A 328 19.22 5.19 -27.54
CA ALA A 328 20.51 5.71 -28.00
C ALA A 328 21.15 6.68 -26.99
N LEU A 329 20.33 7.38 -26.20
CA LEU A 329 20.78 8.24 -25.10
C LEU A 329 21.10 7.47 -23.81
N GLY A 330 20.90 6.15 -23.78
CA GLY A 330 21.09 5.31 -22.59
C GLY A 330 19.96 5.40 -21.56
N ALA A 331 18.82 6.00 -21.91
CA ALA A 331 17.73 6.25 -20.97
C ALA A 331 17.08 4.97 -20.44
N LEU A 332 16.92 3.95 -21.29
CA LEU A 332 16.29 2.68 -20.91
C LEU A 332 17.19 1.85 -19.98
N ASP A 333 18.51 1.97 -20.11
CA ASP A 333 19.51 1.27 -19.28
C ASP A 333 19.93 2.08 -18.03
N ALA A 334 19.49 3.34 -17.91
CA ALA A 334 19.78 4.19 -16.77
C ALA A 334 19.28 3.54 -15.47
N GLN A 335 20.08 3.68 -14.39
CA GLN A 335 19.79 3.03 -13.12
C GLN A 335 18.81 3.85 -12.28
N VAL A 336 17.82 3.18 -11.71
CA VAL A 336 16.85 3.70 -10.73
C VAL A 336 16.79 2.76 -9.54
N SER A 337 16.13 3.18 -8.46
CA SER A 337 15.85 2.27 -7.34
C SER A 337 15.12 1.02 -7.86
N GLY A 338 15.74 -0.16 -7.66
CA GLY A 338 15.18 -1.45 -8.07
C GLY A 338 15.59 -1.96 -9.45
N GLY A 339 16.41 -1.25 -10.24
CA GLY A 339 16.94 -1.78 -11.51
C GLY A 339 17.17 -0.71 -12.59
N THR A 340 16.89 -1.07 -13.85
CA THR A 340 16.93 -0.11 -14.96
C THR A 340 15.61 0.65 -15.09
N VAL A 341 15.63 1.80 -15.75
CA VAL A 341 14.41 2.52 -16.14
C VAL A 341 13.47 1.60 -16.91
N ALA A 342 13.94 0.83 -17.88
CA ALA A 342 13.11 -0.11 -18.63
C ALA A 342 12.38 -1.12 -17.72
N HIS A 343 13.06 -1.64 -16.69
CA HIS A 343 12.45 -2.53 -15.71
C HIS A 343 11.40 -1.79 -14.86
N ALA A 344 11.72 -0.58 -14.40
CA ALA A 344 10.80 0.23 -13.60
C ALA A 344 9.55 0.66 -14.37
N VAL A 345 9.64 0.89 -15.69
CA VAL A 345 8.49 1.31 -16.50
C VAL A 345 7.64 0.15 -17.02
N LEU A 346 8.13 -1.08 -16.92
CA LEU A 346 7.47 -2.27 -17.45
C LEU A 346 6.01 -2.47 -16.98
N PRO A 347 5.64 -2.20 -15.70
CA PRO A 347 4.24 -2.28 -15.27
C PRO A 347 3.29 -1.42 -16.11
N TRP A 348 3.70 -0.20 -16.50
CA TRP A 348 2.89 0.65 -17.38
C TRP A 348 2.92 0.17 -18.85
N ALA A 349 4.01 -0.45 -19.30
CA ALA A 349 4.07 -1.03 -20.64
C ALA A 349 3.19 -2.28 -20.80
N LEU A 350 2.78 -2.90 -19.69
CA LEU A 350 1.83 -4.02 -19.69
C LEU A 350 0.37 -3.56 -19.88
N GLU A 351 0.08 -2.27 -19.75
CA GLU A 351 -1.28 -1.72 -19.85
C GLU A 351 -1.89 -1.91 -21.26
N PRO A 352 -3.22 -2.13 -21.35
CA PRO A 352 -3.90 -2.52 -22.59
C PRO A 352 -3.82 -1.46 -23.70
N GLN A 353 -3.72 -0.17 -23.33
CA GLN A 353 -3.61 0.95 -24.25
C GLN A 353 -2.22 1.07 -24.91
N VAL A 354 -1.19 0.44 -24.36
CA VAL A 354 0.16 0.48 -24.92
C VAL A 354 0.22 -0.42 -26.15
N ALA A 355 0.71 0.10 -27.28
CA ALA A 355 0.84 -0.68 -28.50
C ALA A 355 1.85 -1.83 -28.35
N ASP A 356 1.61 -2.98 -29.00
CA ASP A 356 2.44 -4.17 -28.83
C ASP A 356 3.92 -3.93 -29.18
N ALA A 357 4.21 -3.20 -30.27
CA ALA A 357 5.61 -2.89 -30.63
C ALA A 357 6.34 -2.05 -29.57
N VAL A 358 5.61 -1.19 -28.86
CA VAL A 358 6.13 -0.35 -27.78
C VAL A 358 6.43 -1.22 -26.56
N PHE A 359 5.48 -2.10 -26.21
CA PHE A 359 5.67 -3.11 -25.16
C PHE A 359 6.90 -3.98 -25.42
N GLU A 360 7.05 -4.55 -26.63
CA GLU A 360 8.18 -5.40 -26.99
C GLU A 360 9.54 -4.69 -26.81
N THR A 361 9.59 -3.39 -27.13
CA THR A 361 10.79 -2.57 -26.96
C THR A 361 11.18 -2.44 -25.48
N ILE A 362 10.23 -2.07 -24.62
CA ILE A 362 10.45 -1.96 -23.18
C ILE A 362 10.79 -3.32 -22.57
N PHE A 363 10.02 -4.35 -22.92
CA PHE A 363 10.18 -5.69 -22.41
C PHE A 363 11.58 -6.26 -22.69
N LYS A 364 12.07 -6.10 -23.92
CA LYS A 364 13.44 -6.49 -24.30
C LYS A 364 14.51 -5.71 -23.53
N ALA A 365 14.33 -4.41 -23.34
CA ALA A 365 15.26 -3.57 -22.61
C ALA A 365 15.26 -3.84 -21.09
N ALA A 366 14.11 -4.23 -20.53
CA ALA A 366 13.95 -4.54 -19.11
C ALA A 366 14.72 -5.79 -18.66
N LYS A 367 15.11 -6.67 -19.61
CA LYS A 367 15.91 -7.89 -19.37
C LYS A 367 15.34 -8.75 -18.23
N VAL A 368 14.01 -8.82 -18.15
CA VAL A 368 13.28 -9.56 -17.13
C VAL A 368 13.68 -11.02 -17.10
N GLN A 369 13.75 -11.57 -15.90
CA GLN A 369 14.16 -12.93 -15.63
C GLN A 369 12.96 -13.77 -15.20
N PRO A 370 13.00 -15.11 -15.35
CA PRO A 370 11.91 -15.98 -14.89
C PRO A 370 11.55 -15.79 -13.40
N ARG A 371 12.50 -15.39 -12.55
CA ARG A 371 12.26 -15.08 -11.13
C ARG A 371 11.32 -13.89 -10.90
N ASP A 372 11.15 -13.02 -11.89
CA ASP A 372 10.31 -11.83 -11.80
C ASP A 372 8.82 -12.15 -12.06
N ALA A 373 8.51 -13.40 -12.47
CA ALA A 373 7.17 -13.85 -12.85
C ALA A 373 6.09 -13.49 -11.84
N VAL A 374 6.32 -13.82 -10.56
CA VAL A 374 5.33 -13.62 -9.50
C VAL A 374 4.98 -12.14 -9.34
N THR A 375 5.98 -11.27 -9.27
CA THR A 375 5.79 -9.81 -9.13
C THR A 375 5.07 -9.22 -10.35
N LEU A 376 5.45 -9.64 -11.56
CA LEU A 376 4.81 -9.16 -12.79
C LEU A 376 3.36 -9.61 -12.89
N PHE A 377 3.07 -10.88 -12.58
CA PHE A 377 1.69 -11.38 -12.54
C PHE A 377 0.86 -10.66 -11.47
N PHE A 378 1.41 -10.40 -10.29
CA PHE A 378 0.70 -9.64 -9.26
C PHE A 378 0.30 -8.26 -9.75
N SER A 379 1.21 -7.54 -10.42
CA SER A 379 0.91 -6.21 -10.97
C SER A 379 -0.28 -6.24 -11.93
N VAL A 380 -0.32 -7.19 -12.88
CA VAL A 380 -1.40 -7.26 -13.88
C VAL A 380 -2.68 -7.86 -13.31
N ILE A 381 -2.61 -8.71 -12.29
CA ILE A 381 -3.79 -9.20 -11.58
C ILE A 381 -4.41 -8.07 -10.78
N ASP A 382 -3.63 -7.31 -10.00
CA ASP A 382 -4.16 -6.27 -9.13
C ASP A 382 -4.82 -5.12 -9.91
N THR A 383 -4.39 -4.86 -11.15
CA THR A 383 -5.00 -3.89 -12.07
C THR A 383 -6.07 -4.49 -13.01
N LYS A 384 -6.40 -5.78 -12.86
CA LYS A 384 -7.39 -6.50 -13.69
C LYS A 384 -7.05 -6.52 -15.19
N ASN A 385 -5.77 -6.52 -15.50
CA ASN A 385 -5.25 -6.33 -16.85
C ASN A 385 -5.05 -7.67 -17.59
N ALA A 386 -6.08 -8.08 -18.34
CA ALA A 386 -6.05 -9.31 -19.15
C ALA A 386 -5.01 -9.26 -20.29
N VAL A 387 -4.78 -8.08 -20.88
CA VAL A 387 -3.78 -7.91 -21.95
C VAL A 387 -2.38 -8.16 -21.40
N GLY A 388 -2.06 -7.60 -20.23
CA GLY A 388 -0.81 -7.81 -19.52
C GLY A 388 -0.57 -9.28 -19.17
N VAL A 389 -1.60 -10.00 -18.69
CA VAL A 389 -1.53 -11.45 -18.46
C VAL A 389 -1.15 -12.20 -19.74
N ASN A 390 -1.85 -11.91 -20.85
CA ASN A 390 -1.58 -12.57 -22.14
C ASN A 390 -0.18 -12.26 -22.67
N ARG A 391 0.29 -11.02 -22.51
CA ARG A 391 1.66 -10.61 -22.86
C ARG A 391 2.69 -11.44 -22.10
N LEU A 392 2.56 -11.54 -20.78
CA LEU A 392 3.49 -12.32 -19.95
C LEU A 392 3.49 -13.81 -20.34
N LEU A 393 2.31 -14.41 -20.54
CA LEU A 393 2.18 -15.81 -20.95
C LEU A 393 2.80 -16.06 -22.33
N LYS A 394 2.58 -15.17 -23.30
CA LYS A 394 3.18 -15.25 -24.64
C LYS A 394 4.71 -15.19 -24.61
N HIS A 395 5.27 -14.44 -23.65
CA HIS A 395 6.71 -14.35 -23.40
C HIS A 395 7.25 -15.48 -22.51
N GLY A 396 6.45 -16.52 -22.26
CA GLY A 396 6.91 -17.74 -21.61
C GLY A 396 7.05 -17.64 -20.10
N PHE A 397 6.49 -16.61 -19.45
CA PHE A 397 6.39 -16.57 -17.99
C PHE A 397 5.52 -17.72 -17.47
N ASP A 398 5.97 -18.34 -16.38
CA ASP A 398 5.31 -19.50 -15.80
C ASP A 398 4.25 -19.06 -14.79
N SER A 399 2.99 -19.40 -15.04
CA SER A 399 1.88 -19.14 -14.12
C SER A 399 1.71 -20.23 -13.06
N ARG A 400 2.53 -21.30 -13.08
CA ARG A 400 2.48 -22.42 -12.12
C ARG A 400 3.10 -22.06 -10.78
N ASP A 401 2.62 -20.97 -10.18
CA ASP A 401 2.92 -20.56 -8.81
C ASP A 401 1.58 -20.43 -8.05
N ALA A 402 1.51 -21.09 -6.89
CA ALA A 402 0.29 -21.10 -6.08
C ALA A 402 -0.18 -19.69 -5.72
N LYS A 403 0.74 -18.77 -5.42
CA LYS A 403 0.40 -17.40 -5.00
C LYS A 403 -0.22 -16.62 -6.15
N VAL A 404 0.30 -16.79 -7.36
CA VAL A 404 -0.24 -16.16 -8.58
C VAL A 404 -1.66 -16.64 -8.83
N LEU A 405 -1.88 -17.95 -8.86
CA LEU A 405 -3.19 -18.54 -9.13
C LEU A 405 -4.20 -18.21 -8.02
N LEU A 406 -3.80 -18.29 -6.75
CA LEU A 406 -4.65 -17.93 -5.60
C LEU A 406 -5.05 -16.44 -5.62
N ARG A 407 -4.10 -15.54 -5.96
CA ARG A 407 -4.36 -14.09 -6.06
C ARG A 407 -5.38 -13.78 -7.16
N ALA A 408 -5.33 -14.49 -8.28
CA ALA A 408 -6.23 -14.32 -9.40
C ALA A 408 -7.67 -14.81 -9.13
N ARG A 409 -7.92 -15.65 -8.12
CA ARG A 409 -9.25 -16.25 -7.85
C ARG A 409 -10.39 -15.24 -7.68
N GLY A 410 -10.08 -14.04 -7.18
CA GLY A 410 -11.07 -12.95 -7.08
C GLY A 410 -11.55 -12.43 -8.45
N GLN A 411 -10.98 -12.89 -9.55
CA GLN A 411 -11.22 -12.44 -10.92
C GLN A 411 -11.37 -13.64 -11.85
N PRO A 412 -12.60 -14.17 -12.02
CA PRO A 412 -12.84 -15.47 -12.67
C PRO A 412 -12.22 -15.61 -14.07
N ALA A 413 -12.29 -14.56 -14.90
CA ALA A 413 -11.73 -14.59 -16.25
C ALA A 413 -10.19 -14.68 -16.27
N LEU A 414 -9.50 -13.92 -15.40
CA LEU A 414 -8.05 -13.98 -15.29
C LEU A 414 -7.60 -15.30 -14.69
N TYR A 415 -8.30 -15.76 -13.65
CA TYR A 415 -8.02 -17.05 -13.02
C TYR A 415 -8.11 -18.20 -14.02
N ALA A 416 -9.20 -18.26 -14.81
CA ALA A 416 -9.35 -19.27 -15.86
C ALA A 416 -8.20 -19.22 -16.87
N THR A 417 -7.84 -18.03 -17.36
CA THR A 417 -6.74 -17.85 -18.31
C THR A 417 -5.39 -18.35 -17.77
N LEU A 418 -5.06 -17.97 -16.53
CA LEU A 418 -3.80 -18.36 -15.89
C LEU A 418 -3.76 -19.86 -15.56
N LEU A 419 -4.89 -20.42 -15.14
CA LEU A 419 -5.02 -21.84 -14.83
C LEU A 419 -4.95 -22.71 -16.08
N ASP A 420 -5.61 -22.31 -17.17
CA ASP A 420 -5.51 -22.98 -18.46
C ASP A 420 -4.07 -22.97 -18.96
N ALA A 421 -3.38 -21.83 -18.88
CA ALA A 421 -1.97 -21.74 -19.24
C ALA A 421 -1.08 -22.64 -18.37
N ALA A 422 -1.37 -22.72 -17.07
CA ALA A 422 -0.67 -23.62 -16.14
C ALA A 422 -0.88 -25.10 -16.52
N PHE A 423 -2.11 -25.50 -16.87
CA PHE A 423 -2.42 -26.84 -17.32
C PHE A 423 -1.76 -27.19 -18.65
N GLN A 424 -1.82 -26.30 -19.65
CA GLN A 424 -1.18 -26.52 -20.94
C GLN A 424 0.33 -26.73 -20.80
N ARG A 425 0.97 -25.95 -19.91
CA ARG A 425 2.41 -26.08 -19.63
C ARG A 425 2.76 -27.34 -18.83
N ALA A 426 1.81 -27.92 -18.12
CA ALA A 426 1.97 -29.20 -17.43
C ALA A 426 1.80 -30.42 -18.35
N THR A 427 1.19 -30.28 -19.54
CA THR A 427 0.95 -31.39 -20.47
C THR A 427 2.20 -32.22 -20.79
N PRO A 428 3.38 -31.62 -21.07
CA PRO A 428 4.61 -32.39 -21.28
C PRO A 428 5.07 -33.21 -20.06
N ALA A 429 4.64 -32.83 -18.85
CA ALA A 429 4.91 -33.54 -17.59
C ALA A 429 3.77 -34.51 -17.21
N GLY A 430 3.08 -35.07 -18.20
CA GLY A 430 1.93 -35.96 -17.98
C GLY A 430 0.66 -35.22 -17.53
N GLY A 431 0.60 -33.90 -17.74
CA GLY A 431 -0.56 -33.07 -17.42
C GLY A 431 -0.75 -32.75 -15.95
N LYS A 432 0.20 -33.08 -15.06
CA LYS A 432 0.07 -32.83 -13.61
C LYS A 432 0.80 -31.57 -13.16
N LEU A 433 0.13 -30.78 -12.34
CA LEU A 433 0.74 -29.67 -11.62
C LEU A 433 1.51 -30.18 -10.38
N PRO A 434 2.58 -29.50 -9.97
CA PRO A 434 3.26 -29.78 -8.70
C PRO A 434 2.30 -29.67 -7.51
N ALA A 435 2.48 -30.54 -6.51
CA ALA A 435 1.59 -30.61 -5.34
C ALA A 435 1.53 -29.27 -4.58
N ASP A 436 2.65 -28.59 -4.42
CA ASP A 436 2.77 -27.26 -3.80
C ASP A 436 2.07 -26.14 -4.59
N VAL A 437 1.66 -26.40 -5.83
CA VAL A 437 0.88 -25.48 -6.68
C VAL A 437 -0.61 -25.83 -6.65
N VAL A 438 -0.96 -27.08 -6.93
CA VAL A 438 -2.37 -27.48 -7.13
C VAL A 438 -3.13 -27.72 -5.83
N ASP A 439 -2.46 -28.21 -4.80
CA ASP A 439 -3.12 -28.54 -3.53
C ASP A 439 -3.63 -27.29 -2.79
N PRO A 440 -2.91 -26.15 -2.74
CA PRO A 440 -3.47 -24.92 -2.21
C PRO A 440 -4.72 -24.44 -2.96
N LEU A 441 -4.80 -24.67 -4.28
CA LEU A 441 -5.98 -24.32 -5.07
C LEU A 441 -7.16 -25.23 -4.73
N VAL A 442 -6.93 -26.54 -4.63
CA VAL A 442 -7.95 -27.51 -4.17
C VAL A 442 -8.48 -27.10 -2.79
N GLN A 443 -7.58 -26.82 -1.84
CA GLN A 443 -7.98 -26.40 -0.49
C GLN A 443 -8.83 -25.12 -0.54
N ALA A 444 -8.45 -24.16 -1.37
CA ALA A 444 -9.14 -22.88 -1.48
C ALA A 444 -10.55 -23.03 -2.11
N GLU A 445 -10.75 -23.96 -3.04
CA GLU A 445 -12.08 -24.28 -3.58
C GLU A 445 -12.95 -25.06 -2.58
N LEU A 446 -12.39 -26.03 -1.85
CA LEU A 446 -13.12 -26.77 -0.82
C LEU A 446 -13.67 -25.84 0.28
N ARG A 447 -12.95 -24.78 0.60
CA ARG A 447 -13.33 -23.78 1.61
C ARG A 447 -14.27 -22.69 1.08
N ASN A 448 -14.40 -22.52 -0.24
CA ASN A 448 -15.17 -21.44 -0.84
C ASN A 448 -16.69 -21.65 -0.70
N GLY A 449 -17.43 -20.60 -0.35
CA GLY A 449 -18.91 -20.65 -0.26
C GLY A 449 -19.47 -21.59 0.83
N LYS A 450 -20.79 -21.77 0.82
CA LYS A 450 -21.53 -22.63 1.78
C LYS A 450 -21.48 -24.12 1.43
N THR A 451 -21.49 -24.45 0.14
CA THR A 451 -21.34 -25.81 -0.41
C THR A 451 -20.05 -25.90 -1.23
N ILE A 452 -19.58 -27.11 -1.52
CA ILE A 452 -18.42 -27.31 -2.39
C ILE A 452 -18.90 -27.24 -3.85
N ASP A 453 -18.22 -26.43 -4.67
CA ASP A 453 -18.41 -26.45 -6.12
C ASP A 453 -17.47 -27.47 -6.75
N TRP A 454 -17.95 -28.69 -6.93
CA TRP A 454 -17.16 -29.76 -7.51
C TRP A 454 -16.76 -29.50 -8.97
N ASN A 455 -17.49 -28.66 -9.72
CA ASN A 455 -17.09 -28.30 -11.08
C ASN A 455 -15.78 -27.49 -11.09
N ALA A 456 -15.50 -26.73 -10.03
CA ALA A 456 -14.23 -26.02 -9.85
C ALA A 456 -13.11 -26.94 -9.31
N VAL A 457 -13.46 -27.95 -8.51
CA VAL A 457 -12.50 -28.87 -7.88
C VAL A 457 -12.04 -29.97 -8.83
N GLU A 458 -12.93 -30.57 -9.60
CA GLU A 458 -12.64 -31.71 -10.48
C GLU A 458 -11.50 -31.46 -11.48
N PRO A 459 -11.42 -30.30 -12.17
CA PRO A 459 -10.28 -29.99 -13.03
C PRO A 459 -8.95 -30.02 -12.26
N LEU A 460 -8.91 -29.47 -11.05
CA LEU A 460 -7.70 -29.46 -10.22
C LEU A 460 -7.29 -30.89 -9.81
N LEU A 461 -8.25 -31.75 -9.47
CA LEU A 461 -7.99 -33.16 -9.16
C LEU A 461 -7.45 -33.91 -10.39
N LYS A 462 -8.03 -33.69 -11.57
CA LYS A 462 -7.55 -34.27 -12.84
C LYS A 462 -6.11 -33.87 -13.14
N HIS A 463 -5.72 -32.66 -12.76
CA HIS A 463 -4.38 -32.11 -12.92
C HIS A 463 -3.46 -32.36 -11.72
N GLY A 464 -3.75 -33.39 -10.91
CA GLY A 464 -2.84 -33.91 -9.89
C GLY A 464 -3.10 -33.42 -8.48
N GLY A 465 -4.12 -32.58 -8.27
CA GLY A 465 -4.60 -32.20 -6.94
C GLY A 465 -5.20 -33.38 -6.18
N ASP A 466 -5.15 -33.30 -4.85
CA ASP A 466 -5.72 -34.33 -3.98
C ASP A 466 -6.44 -33.69 -2.79
N VAL A 467 -7.67 -34.15 -2.54
CA VAL A 467 -8.53 -33.64 -1.46
C VAL A 467 -7.83 -33.76 -0.11
N SER A 468 -7.15 -34.87 0.15
CA SER A 468 -6.51 -35.15 1.44
C SER A 468 -5.18 -34.41 1.55
N ARG A 469 -4.33 -34.50 0.54
CA ARG A 469 -3.02 -33.84 0.49
C ARG A 469 -3.15 -32.33 0.60
N SER A 470 -4.25 -31.74 0.13
CA SER A 470 -4.55 -30.31 0.29
C SER A 470 -4.56 -29.78 1.73
N PHE A 471 -4.86 -30.63 2.70
CA PHE A 471 -4.77 -30.30 4.14
C PHE A 471 -3.42 -30.70 4.76
N ILE A 472 -2.52 -31.29 3.98
CA ILE A 472 -1.15 -31.65 4.38
C ILE A 472 -0.15 -30.62 3.86
N THR A 473 -0.24 -30.25 2.58
CA THR A 473 0.72 -29.38 1.88
C THR A 473 0.32 -27.91 1.89
N GLY A 474 -0.90 -27.58 2.33
CA GLY A 474 -1.45 -26.22 2.33
C GLY A 474 -0.59 -25.18 3.08
N VAL A 475 -0.52 -23.97 2.50
CA VAL A 475 0.35 -22.87 2.95
C VAL A 475 -0.16 -22.20 4.24
N GLU A 476 -1.46 -22.30 4.54
CA GLU A 476 -2.09 -21.72 5.74
C GLU A 476 -1.95 -22.63 6.98
N ARG A 477 -0.73 -22.87 7.43
CA ARG A 477 -0.44 -23.81 8.53
C ARG A 477 -1.16 -23.50 9.85
N ASP A 478 -1.50 -22.23 10.12
CA ASP A 478 -1.97 -21.82 11.45
C ASP A 478 -3.51 -21.89 11.64
N ASN A 479 -4.29 -22.04 10.57
CA ASN A 479 -5.77 -22.15 10.62
C ASN A 479 -6.33 -23.44 9.96
N ALA A 480 -5.47 -24.32 9.43
CA ALA A 480 -5.85 -25.39 8.49
C ALA A 480 -5.82 -26.82 9.07
N SER A 481 -6.24 -27.05 10.31
CA SER A 481 -6.47 -28.44 10.74
C SER A 481 -7.73 -28.99 10.04
N LEU A 482 -7.62 -30.14 9.39
CA LEU A 482 -8.78 -30.88 8.86
C LEU A 482 -9.85 -31.10 9.94
N ALA A 483 -9.41 -31.19 11.20
CA ALA A 483 -10.28 -31.35 12.35
C ALA A 483 -11.19 -30.14 12.62
N PHE A 484 -10.62 -28.93 12.54
CA PHE A 484 -11.38 -27.69 12.66
C PHE A 484 -12.40 -27.55 11.54
N PHE A 485 -11.99 -27.84 10.29
CA PHE A 485 -12.88 -27.77 9.14
C PHE A 485 -14.11 -28.68 9.29
N ALA A 486 -13.91 -29.93 9.75
CA ALA A 486 -15.00 -30.88 9.98
C ALA A 486 -16.04 -30.39 11.00
N ARG A 487 -15.65 -29.50 11.93
CA ARG A 487 -16.56 -28.90 12.92
C ARG A 487 -17.25 -27.64 12.42
N SER A 488 -16.50 -26.76 11.76
CA SER A 488 -17.05 -25.51 11.23
C SER A 488 -17.94 -25.73 10.00
N ALA A 489 -17.68 -26.78 9.23
CA ALA A 489 -18.38 -27.09 7.98
C ALA A 489 -18.63 -28.61 7.83
N PRO A 490 -19.44 -29.21 8.73
CA PRO A 490 -19.64 -30.66 8.78
C PRO A 490 -20.22 -31.24 7.48
N ASP A 491 -21.15 -30.53 6.83
CA ASP A 491 -21.76 -31.02 5.59
C ASP A 491 -20.76 -31.02 4.42
N LYS A 492 -19.89 -30.01 4.34
CA LYS A 492 -18.78 -30.00 3.38
C LYS A 492 -17.78 -31.12 3.65
N PHE A 493 -17.49 -31.39 4.92
CA PHE A 493 -16.60 -32.49 5.29
C PHE A 493 -17.18 -33.86 4.91
N LEU A 494 -18.49 -34.08 5.15
CA LEU A 494 -19.19 -35.28 4.70
C LEU A 494 -19.13 -35.42 3.17
N ASP A 495 -19.30 -34.31 2.46
CA ASP A 495 -19.20 -34.27 1.00
C ASP A 495 -17.77 -34.62 0.53
N MET A 496 -16.74 -34.07 1.17
CA MET A 496 -15.34 -34.44 0.91
C MET A 496 -15.05 -35.92 1.19
N LEU A 497 -15.61 -36.50 2.25
CA LEU A 497 -15.51 -37.96 2.51
C LEU A 497 -16.11 -38.77 1.36
N ASN A 498 -17.21 -38.31 0.77
CA ASN A 498 -17.79 -38.94 -0.40
C ASN A 498 -16.92 -38.82 -1.66
N HIS A 499 -16.07 -37.79 -1.72
CA HIS A 499 -15.15 -37.51 -2.81
C HIS A 499 -13.68 -37.84 -2.50
N GLY A 500 -13.44 -38.90 -1.71
CA GLY A 500 -12.12 -39.51 -1.59
C GLY A 500 -11.21 -38.92 -0.51
N LEU A 501 -11.72 -38.07 0.40
CA LEU A 501 -10.97 -37.66 1.58
C LEU A 501 -10.54 -38.88 2.41
N ARG A 502 -9.23 -38.97 2.68
CA ARG A 502 -8.57 -39.96 3.53
C ARG A 502 -8.33 -39.37 4.91
N VAL A 503 -9.07 -39.84 5.92
CA VAL A 503 -8.89 -39.36 7.31
C VAL A 503 -7.84 -40.14 8.10
N ASP A 504 -7.27 -41.18 7.50
CA ASP A 504 -6.24 -42.07 8.05
C ASP A 504 -4.80 -41.62 7.73
N LEU A 505 -4.63 -40.48 7.04
CA LEU A 505 -3.33 -39.89 6.75
C LEU A 505 -2.78 -39.01 7.90
N PRO A 506 -1.44 -38.80 8.00
CA PRO A 506 -0.83 -37.96 9.02
C PRO A 506 -0.82 -36.46 8.63
N TYR A 507 -1.72 -35.66 9.19
CA TYR A 507 -1.85 -34.22 8.92
C TYR A 507 -0.88 -33.34 9.79
N PRO A 508 -0.19 -32.30 9.25
CA PRO A 508 1.03 -31.70 9.85
C PRO A 508 0.89 -30.62 10.94
N VAL A 509 -0.28 -30.36 11.50
CA VAL A 509 -0.41 -29.65 12.79
C VAL A 509 -1.42 -30.45 13.62
N GLY A 510 -0.89 -31.22 14.59
CA GLY A 510 -1.68 -32.22 15.34
C GLY A 510 -1.56 -33.68 14.84
N GLY A 511 -0.68 -33.97 13.87
CA GLY A 511 -0.30 -35.32 13.44
C GLY A 511 0.62 -35.99 14.46
N ASN A 512 0.46 -37.27 14.79
CA ASN A 512 0.39 -38.35 13.83
C ASN A 512 -0.83 -39.27 14.07
N ALA A 513 -1.26 -39.96 13.01
CA ALA A 513 -2.31 -40.98 12.93
C ALA A 513 -2.55 -41.80 14.22
N LEU A 514 -3.74 -42.36 14.54
CA LEU A 514 -5.10 -42.46 14.01
C LEU A 514 -5.93 -41.15 13.98
N LEU A 515 -5.35 -40.00 14.34
CA LEU A 515 -6.12 -38.77 14.56
C LEU A 515 -6.23 -37.94 13.27
N THR A 516 -7.39 -37.77 12.68
CA THR A 516 -8.38 -36.82 13.20
C THR A 516 -9.22 -37.32 14.40
N ARG A 517 -9.28 -38.65 14.71
CA ARG A 517 -9.82 -39.37 15.93
C ARG A 517 -10.63 -38.48 16.86
N TYR A 518 -11.85 -38.27 16.40
CA TYR A 518 -12.95 -37.60 17.09
C TYR A 518 -12.80 -36.09 17.21
N LEU A 519 -11.93 -35.49 16.39
CA LEU A 519 -11.85 -34.06 16.11
C LEU A 519 -11.62 -33.18 17.37
N ARG A 520 -11.27 -33.85 18.50
CA ARG A 520 -10.72 -33.49 19.84
C ARG A 520 -11.36 -32.33 20.63
N LEU A 521 -12.01 -32.70 21.73
CA LEU A 521 -12.93 -32.06 22.71
C LEU A 521 -12.73 -30.62 23.23
N ASN A 522 -13.88 -30.02 23.59
CA ASN A 522 -14.15 -28.76 24.30
C ASN A 522 -12.97 -27.76 24.39
N ILE A 523 -12.70 -27.10 23.27
CA ILE A 523 -12.07 -25.79 23.30
C ILE A 523 -13.14 -24.79 23.77
N ALA A 524 -12.82 -23.98 24.78
CA ALA A 524 -13.76 -23.12 25.51
C ALA A 524 -14.67 -22.23 24.63
N TRP A 525 -14.31 -22.01 23.37
CA TRP A 525 -15.01 -21.16 22.40
C TRP A 525 -15.86 -21.91 21.36
N MET A 526 -15.96 -23.25 21.40
CA MET A 526 -16.85 -24.06 20.54
C MET A 526 -17.47 -25.26 21.29
N PRO A 527 -18.65 -25.09 21.94
CA PRO A 527 -19.17 -26.04 22.92
C PRO A 527 -19.89 -27.28 22.34
N GLU A 528 -20.27 -27.30 21.06
CA GLU A 528 -21.23 -28.31 20.56
C GLU A 528 -20.65 -29.73 20.33
N GLY A 529 -19.32 -29.88 20.32
CA GLY A 529 -18.65 -31.14 20.00
C GLY A 529 -18.84 -31.58 18.53
N PRO A 530 -18.27 -32.72 18.10
CA PRO A 530 -18.47 -33.23 16.74
C PRO A 530 -19.87 -33.80 16.55
N ARG A 531 -20.45 -33.64 15.36
CA ARG A 531 -21.75 -34.27 15.03
C ARG A 531 -21.60 -35.81 14.96
N PRO A 532 -22.59 -36.57 15.46
CA PRO A 532 -22.54 -38.04 15.46
C PRO A 532 -22.44 -38.65 14.06
N ASP A 533 -23.14 -38.06 13.08
CA ASP A 533 -23.17 -38.55 11.70
C ASP A 533 -21.82 -38.36 10.98
N VAL A 534 -21.10 -37.28 11.27
CA VAL A 534 -19.72 -37.07 10.80
C VAL A 534 -18.78 -38.14 11.35
N VAL A 535 -18.85 -38.42 12.66
CA VAL A 535 -18.05 -39.47 13.30
C VAL A 535 -18.38 -40.84 12.72
N GLU A 536 -19.66 -41.13 12.54
CA GLU A 536 -20.13 -42.39 11.94
C GLU A 536 -19.65 -42.55 10.49
N ALA A 537 -19.73 -41.49 9.68
CA ALA A 537 -19.26 -41.51 8.30
C ALA A 537 -17.75 -41.76 8.19
N MET A 538 -16.96 -41.17 9.09
CA MET A 538 -15.51 -41.42 9.17
C MET A 538 -15.23 -42.89 9.52
N LEU A 539 -15.86 -43.40 10.58
CA LEU A 539 -15.65 -44.77 11.06
C LEU A 539 -16.14 -45.82 10.08
N LYS A 540 -17.22 -45.55 9.34
CA LYS A 540 -17.70 -46.44 8.27
C LYS A 540 -16.64 -46.70 7.20
N ARG A 541 -15.78 -45.72 6.90
CA ARG A 541 -14.76 -45.81 5.84
C ARG A 541 -13.38 -46.22 6.38
N TYR A 542 -13.02 -45.75 7.57
CA TYR A 542 -11.68 -45.90 8.13
C TYR A 542 -11.74 -46.28 9.62
N ASN A 543 -12.47 -47.36 9.96
CA ASN A 543 -12.67 -47.77 11.35
C ASN A 543 -11.34 -48.07 12.04
N ASN A 544 -10.99 -47.27 13.04
CA ASN A 544 -9.85 -47.46 13.91
C ASN A 544 -10.25 -47.37 15.40
N ALA A 545 -11.55 -47.45 15.69
CA ALA A 545 -12.08 -47.28 17.05
C ALA A 545 -11.80 -48.50 17.95
N ALA A 546 -11.71 -49.70 17.38
CA ALA A 546 -11.54 -50.96 18.12
C ALA A 546 -10.07 -51.36 18.38
N THR A 547 -9.09 -50.60 17.88
CA THR A 547 -7.67 -50.91 18.09
C THR A 547 -7.24 -50.39 19.46
N GLY A 548 -6.68 -51.24 20.34
CA GLY A 548 -6.29 -50.99 21.75
C GLY A 548 -5.54 -49.67 22.05
N LYS A 549 -4.30 -49.68 22.55
CA LYS A 549 -3.49 -48.44 22.70
C LYS A 549 -3.14 -47.94 21.30
N PRO A 550 -3.88 -46.98 20.73
CA PRO A 550 -3.83 -46.79 19.30
C PRO A 550 -2.68 -45.83 18.91
N CYS A 551 -1.92 -45.30 19.87
CA CYS A 551 -0.74 -44.48 19.60
C CYS A 551 0.20 -44.53 20.77
N THR A 552 1.49 -44.36 20.47
CA THR A 552 2.59 -44.41 21.43
C THR A 552 2.53 -43.31 22.48
N ASP A 553 1.94 -42.14 22.17
CA ASP A 553 1.98 -40.94 23.01
C ASP A 553 0.58 -40.39 23.41
N CYS A 554 -0.47 -41.22 23.34
CA CYS A 554 -1.84 -40.78 23.59
C CYS A 554 -2.20 -40.86 25.07
N ALA A 555 -2.56 -39.73 25.70
CA ALA A 555 -3.05 -39.71 27.09
C ALA A 555 -4.42 -40.41 27.27
N TYR A 556 -5.29 -40.38 26.25
CA TYR A 556 -6.66 -40.91 26.29
C TYR A 556 -6.94 -41.90 25.15
N ASP A 557 -7.71 -42.94 25.44
CA ASP A 557 -8.26 -43.89 24.47
C ASP A 557 -9.56 -43.34 23.81
N PRO A 558 -10.13 -44.00 22.78
CA PRO A 558 -11.39 -43.58 22.17
C PRO A 558 -12.57 -43.33 23.11
N LEU A 559 -12.68 -44.11 24.19
CA LEU A 559 -13.76 -43.96 25.16
C LEU A 559 -13.52 -42.74 26.05
N GLY A 560 -12.31 -42.55 26.56
CA GLY A 560 -11.90 -41.36 27.31
C GLY A 560 -12.15 -40.08 26.50
N ILE A 561 -12.00 -40.13 25.18
CA ILE A 561 -12.36 -39.01 24.30
C ILE A 561 -13.88 -38.77 24.26
N ALA A 562 -14.74 -39.79 24.24
CA ALA A 562 -16.18 -39.55 24.32
C ALA A 562 -16.62 -38.99 25.69
N LEU A 563 -15.98 -39.45 26.76
CA LEU A 563 -16.35 -39.12 28.14
C LEU A 563 -15.91 -37.72 28.56
N GLY A 564 -14.79 -37.22 28.05
CA GLY A 564 -14.41 -35.81 28.24
C GLY A 564 -15.28 -34.81 27.47
N ASN A 565 -16.29 -35.26 26.71
CA ASN A 565 -17.20 -34.38 25.97
C ASN A 565 -18.39 -33.95 26.82
N GLN A 566 -18.53 -32.64 27.00
CA GLN A 566 -19.69 -32.06 27.68
C GLN A 566 -20.68 -31.37 26.71
N GLY A 567 -20.43 -31.43 25.41
CA GLY A 567 -21.35 -30.90 24.40
C GLY A 567 -22.66 -31.72 24.26
N PRO A 568 -23.71 -31.15 23.66
CA PRO A 568 -25.02 -31.78 23.46
C PRO A 568 -24.97 -33.09 22.66
N ASN A 569 -23.96 -33.27 21.80
CA ASN A 569 -23.79 -34.48 20.98
C ASN A 569 -23.03 -35.62 21.70
N SER A 570 -22.58 -35.41 22.93
CA SER A 570 -21.65 -36.29 23.64
C SER A 570 -22.14 -37.74 23.76
N VAL A 571 -23.38 -37.95 24.21
CA VAL A 571 -24.00 -39.29 24.33
C VAL A 571 -24.21 -39.95 22.96
N ALA A 572 -24.61 -39.19 21.95
CA ALA A 572 -24.85 -39.72 20.62
C ALA A 572 -23.55 -40.16 19.94
N VAL A 573 -22.46 -39.39 20.11
CA VAL A 573 -21.12 -39.78 19.68
C VAL A 573 -20.65 -41.04 20.39
N LEU A 574 -20.82 -41.13 21.72
CA LEU A 574 -20.49 -42.34 22.48
C LEU A 574 -21.20 -43.59 21.93
N LYS A 575 -22.50 -43.49 21.65
CA LYS A 575 -23.28 -44.59 21.05
C LYS A 575 -22.72 -45.01 19.70
N VAL A 576 -22.30 -44.06 18.85
CA VAL A 576 -21.61 -44.39 17.59
C VAL A 576 -20.33 -45.17 17.86
N LEU A 577 -19.45 -44.69 18.75
CA LEU A 577 -18.17 -45.37 19.05
C LEU A 577 -18.37 -46.80 19.53
N LEU A 578 -19.33 -47.02 20.43
CA LEU A 578 -19.67 -48.34 20.96
C LEU A 578 -20.12 -49.30 19.84
N ARG A 579 -20.97 -48.83 18.91
CA ARG A 579 -21.38 -49.64 17.74
C ARG A 579 -20.21 -50.04 16.84
N TYR A 580 -19.14 -49.24 16.80
CA TYR A 580 -17.95 -49.50 15.99
C TYR A 580 -16.84 -50.25 16.74
N GLY A 581 -17.15 -50.84 17.91
CA GLY A 581 -16.32 -51.83 18.58
C GLY A 581 -15.44 -51.31 19.72
N VAL A 582 -15.61 -50.05 20.15
CA VAL A 582 -14.96 -49.54 21.37
C VAL A 582 -15.39 -50.38 22.57
N ASP A 583 -14.42 -50.88 23.32
CA ASP A 583 -14.66 -51.63 24.54
C ASP A 583 -14.69 -50.70 25.75
N PRO A 584 -15.83 -50.56 26.46
CA PRO A 584 -15.88 -49.67 27.61
C PRO A 584 -15.05 -50.15 28.79
N ASN A 585 -14.63 -51.42 28.82
CA ASN A 585 -13.91 -52.02 29.94
C ASN A 585 -12.38 -51.97 29.81
N VAL A 586 -11.87 -51.43 28.70
CA VAL A 586 -10.42 -51.27 28.51
C VAL A 586 -9.88 -50.25 29.51
N LEU A 587 -8.74 -50.59 30.10
CA LEU A 587 -8.03 -49.71 31.01
C LEU A 587 -7.25 -48.66 30.21
N ASP A 588 -7.36 -47.41 30.64
CA ASP A 588 -6.63 -46.29 30.07
C ASP A 588 -5.12 -46.36 30.40
N THR A 589 -4.35 -45.35 29.97
CA THR A 589 -2.90 -45.30 30.21
C THR A 589 -2.51 -45.18 31.69
N LYS A 590 -3.45 -44.79 32.54
CA LYS A 590 -3.30 -44.67 34.00
C LYS A 590 -3.82 -45.92 34.73
N GLY A 591 -4.32 -46.92 34.01
CA GLY A 591 -4.88 -48.15 34.56
C GLY A 591 -6.32 -48.03 35.04
N PHE A 592 -7.02 -46.94 34.72
CA PHE A 592 -8.44 -46.76 35.08
C PHE A 592 -9.33 -47.37 34.01
N PRO A 593 -10.41 -48.08 34.38
CA PRO A 593 -11.49 -48.36 33.42
C PRO A 593 -12.05 -47.03 32.93
N ALA A 594 -11.97 -46.72 31.62
CA ALA A 594 -12.25 -45.36 31.15
C ALA A 594 -13.66 -44.85 31.53
N PHE A 595 -14.67 -45.72 31.69
CA PHE A 595 -16.00 -45.32 32.15
C PHE A 595 -16.05 -44.75 33.58
N THR A 596 -15.01 -44.90 34.40
CA THR A 596 -14.95 -44.28 35.73
C THR A 596 -14.98 -42.76 35.67
N TYR A 597 -14.54 -42.14 34.57
CA TYR A 597 -14.68 -40.70 34.39
C TYR A 597 -16.16 -40.27 34.36
N ALA A 598 -17.06 -41.07 33.78
CA ALA A 598 -18.50 -40.80 33.82
C ALA A 598 -19.07 -40.92 35.24
N ILE A 599 -18.52 -41.81 36.06
CA ILE A 599 -18.89 -41.95 37.47
C ILE A 599 -18.46 -40.71 38.24
N MET A 600 -17.21 -40.27 38.08
CA MET A 600 -16.65 -39.11 38.77
C MET A 600 -17.36 -37.80 38.40
N ASP A 601 -17.78 -37.66 37.14
CA ASP A 601 -18.50 -36.48 36.62
C ASP A 601 -20.03 -36.55 36.83
N ASP A 602 -20.55 -37.58 37.53
CA ASP A 602 -21.98 -37.80 37.78
C ASP A 602 -22.84 -37.92 36.50
N ARG A 603 -22.25 -38.46 35.42
CA ARG A 603 -22.82 -38.58 34.06
C ARG A 603 -23.55 -39.90 33.85
N VAL A 604 -24.70 -40.06 34.50
CA VAL A 604 -25.55 -41.27 34.37
C VAL A 604 -25.99 -41.54 32.93
N ASP A 605 -26.21 -40.49 32.13
CA ASP A 605 -26.55 -40.58 30.70
C ASP A 605 -25.49 -41.36 29.89
N MET A 606 -24.21 -41.19 30.23
CA MET A 606 -23.10 -41.91 29.62
C MET A 606 -23.02 -43.36 30.12
N LEU A 607 -23.27 -43.59 31.42
CA LEU A 607 -23.31 -44.92 32.02
C LEU A 607 -24.42 -45.77 31.41
N ASP A 608 -25.62 -45.22 31.25
CA ASP A 608 -26.75 -45.86 30.58
C ASP A 608 -26.42 -46.20 29.13
N ALA A 609 -25.78 -45.28 28.40
CA ALA A 609 -25.39 -45.53 27.00
C ALA A 609 -24.36 -46.64 26.86
N MET A 610 -23.39 -46.76 27.79
CA MET A 610 -22.44 -47.86 27.81
C MET A 610 -23.08 -49.19 28.23
N MET A 611 -23.98 -49.17 29.22
CA MET A 611 -24.71 -50.36 29.68
C MET A 611 -25.60 -50.95 28.59
N GLN A 612 -26.25 -50.08 27.79
CA GLN A 612 -27.07 -50.47 26.64
C GLN A 612 -26.23 -50.78 25.38
N GLY A 613 -24.90 -50.64 25.47
CA GLY A 613 -23.99 -50.91 24.38
C GLY A 613 -23.82 -52.41 24.08
N PRO A 614 -23.10 -52.76 23.00
CA PRO A 614 -22.92 -54.15 22.58
C PRO A 614 -22.02 -54.98 23.53
N LYS A 615 -21.29 -54.32 24.44
CA LYS A 615 -20.40 -54.96 25.42
C LYS A 615 -20.88 -54.60 26.83
N ALA A 616 -21.11 -55.63 27.65
CA ALA A 616 -21.54 -55.45 29.03
C ALA A 616 -20.49 -54.68 29.85
N LEU A 617 -20.95 -53.73 30.67
CA LEU A 617 -20.08 -52.96 31.55
C LEU A 617 -19.67 -53.79 32.76
N ASN A 618 -18.36 -53.86 33.02
CA ASN A 618 -17.82 -54.61 34.15
C ASN A 618 -17.81 -53.74 35.42
N LEU A 619 -18.92 -53.77 36.15
CA LEU A 619 -19.08 -53.04 37.41
C LEU A 619 -18.33 -53.65 38.61
N LYS A 620 -17.52 -54.70 38.39
CA LYS A 620 -16.71 -55.34 39.44
C LYS A 620 -15.25 -54.86 39.44
N LEU A 621 -14.89 -53.97 38.51
CA LEU A 621 -13.56 -53.38 38.43
C LEU A 621 -13.31 -52.45 39.62
N THR A 622 -12.06 -52.38 40.06
CA THR A 622 -11.57 -51.37 41.00
C THR A 622 -10.71 -50.35 40.26
N ASP A 623 -10.56 -49.15 40.82
CA ASP A 623 -9.53 -48.23 40.36
C ASP A 623 -8.10 -48.79 40.65
N PRO A 624 -7.03 -48.16 40.14
CA PRO A 624 -5.65 -48.58 40.41
C PRO A 624 -5.25 -48.59 41.89
N ASN A 625 -5.97 -47.89 42.76
CA ASN A 625 -5.75 -47.86 44.21
C ASN A 625 -6.56 -48.95 44.95
N GLY A 626 -7.32 -49.77 44.22
CA GLY A 626 -8.17 -50.82 44.77
C GLY A 626 -9.51 -50.30 45.32
N PHE A 627 -9.91 -49.08 44.97
CA PHE A 627 -11.19 -48.50 45.38
C PHE A 627 -12.32 -49.09 44.53
N SER A 628 -13.43 -49.43 45.18
CA SER A 628 -14.63 -49.85 44.45
C SER A 628 -15.24 -48.68 43.68
N LEU A 629 -15.98 -48.97 42.62
CA LEU A 629 -16.67 -47.94 41.83
C LEU A 629 -17.64 -47.09 42.67
N LEU A 630 -18.30 -47.72 43.66
CA LEU A 630 -19.20 -47.03 44.58
C LEU A 630 -18.45 -46.09 45.53
N ALA A 631 -17.27 -46.52 46.02
CA ALA A 631 -16.39 -45.67 46.82
C ALA A 631 -15.86 -44.48 46.01
N LEU A 632 -15.55 -44.69 44.73
CA LEU A 632 -15.14 -43.62 43.83
C LEU A 632 -16.28 -42.60 43.62
N ALA A 633 -17.49 -43.06 43.31
CA ALA A 633 -18.66 -42.19 43.13
C ALA A 633 -18.91 -41.31 44.36
N ARG A 634 -18.90 -41.90 45.55
CA ARG A 634 -19.08 -41.17 46.82
C ARG A 634 -17.93 -40.22 47.11
N CYS A 635 -16.70 -40.63 46.81
CA CYS A 635 -15.51 -39.81 47.06
C CYS A 635 -15.55 -38.49 46.30
N TYR A 636 -16.04 -38.51 45.05
CA TYR A 636 -16.22 -37.38 44.16
C TYR A 636 -17.58 -36.67 44.30
N ASP A 637 -18.38 -37.03 45.30
CA ASP A 637 -19.71 -36.47 45.56
C ASP A 637 -20.71 -36.69 44.37
N ALA A 638 -20.51 -37.74 43.57
CA ALA A 638 -21.34 -38.11 42.41
C ALA A 638 -22.55 -38.97 42.82
N SER A 639 -23.54 -38.32 43.44
CA SER A 639 -24.70 -38.98 44.06
C SER A 639 -25.55 -39.79 43.07
N LYS A 640 -25.78 -39.29 41.84
CA LYS A 640 -26.62 -40.00 40.86
C LYS A 640 -25.91 -41.25 40.34
N ALA A 641 -24.59 -41.16 40.10
CA ALA A 641 -23.79 -42.31 39.74
C ALA A 641 -23.73 -43.35 40.86
N ALA A 642 -23.62 -42.92 42.12
CA ALA A 642 -23.66 -43.82 43.28
C ALA A 642 -25.00 -44.59 43.40
N ASP A 643 -26.11 -43.90 43.20
CA ASP A 643 -27.45 -44.51 43.18
C ASP A 643 -27.59 -45.48 42.00
N TRP A 644 -27.15 -45.06 40.81
CA TRP A 644 -27.18 -45.89 39.61
C TRP A 644 -26.37 -47.18 39.77
N LEU A 645 -25.15 -47.09 40.35
CA LEU A 645 -24.31 -48.26 40.64
C LEU A 645 -24.95 -49.22 41.63
N SER A 646 -25.65 -48.68 42.63
CA SER A 646 -26.38 -49.47 43.64
C SER A 646 -27.54 -50.25 43.02
N GLN A 647 -28.22 -49.67 42.03
CA GLN A 647 -29.33 -50.30 41.31
C GLN A 647 -28.88 -51.37 40.32
N HIS A 648 -27.69 -51.23 39.73
CA HIS A 648 -27.16 -52.14 38.69
C HIS A 648 -26.20 -53.21 39.22
N GLY A 649 -26.15 -53.42 40.54
CA GLY A 649 -25.46 -54.56 41.14
C GLY A 649 -23.94 -54.45 41.15
N ALA A 650 -23.38 -53.24 41.33
CA ALA A 650 -21.96 -53.06 41.63
C ALA A 650 -21.63 -53.76 42.97
N GLY A 651 -21.22 -55.03 42.89
CA GLY A 651 -21.17 -55.97 44.02
C GLY A 651 -20.04 -55.77 45.02
N GLN A 652 -19.44 -54.58 45.12
CA GLN A 652 -18.41 -54.28 46.11
C GLN A 652 -18.93 -53.23 47.11
N PRO A 653 -18.82 -53.47 48.43
CA PRO A 653 -19.09 -52.45 49.44
C PRO A 653 -18.15 -51.24 49.26
N ASP A 654 -18.34 -50.19 50.07
CA ASP A 654 -17.67 -48.88 50.04
C ASP A 654 -16.15 -48.93 50.36
N GLN A 655 -15.45 -49.87 49.73
CA GLN A 655 -14.05 -50.21 49.92
C GLN A 655 -13.18 -49.11 49.34
N GLY A 656 -12.43 -48.44 50.22
CA GLY A 656 -11.49 -47.39 49.84
C GLY A 656 -12.02 -45.96 49.95
N TYR A 657 -13.28 -45.73 50.32
CA TYR A 657 -13.86 -44.38 50.41
C TYR A 657 -13.14 -43.46 51.39
N ALA A 658 -12.86 -43.95 52.62
CA ALA A 658 -12.13 -43.17 53.62
C ALA A 658 -10.73 -42.76 53.13
N ALA A 659 -9.99 -43.71 52.54
CA ALA A 659 -8.66 -43.46 51.96
C ALA A 659 -8.72 -42.48 50.77
N CYS A 660 -9.75 -42.57 49.94
CA CYS A 660 -9.98 -41.64 48.83
C CYS A 660 -10.22 -40.21 49.33
N ARG A 661 -11.07 -40.02 50.36
CA ARG A 661 -11.34 -38.69 50.95
C ARG A 661 -10.11 -38.10 51.62
N GLU A 662 -9.32 -38.90 52.32
CA GLU A 662 -8.03 -38.47 52.90
C GLU A 662 -7.04 -38.02 51.81
N GLY A 663 -6.96 -38.77 50.70
CA GLY A 663 -6.14 -38.43 49.53
C GLY A 663 -6.54 -37.10 48.89
N LEU A 664 -7.84 -36.88 48.63
CA LEU A 664 -8.34 -35.60 48.09
C LEU A 664 -8.10 -34.43 49.05
N ALA A 665 -8.28 -34.63 50.36
CA ALA A 665 -8.01 -33.61 51.36
C ALA A 665 -6.52 -33.24 51.44
N ALA A 666 -5.62 -34.19 51.23
CA ALA A 666 -4.18 -33.96 51.17
C ALA A 666 -3.75 -33.20 49.89
N GLN A 667 -4.39 -33.47 48.74
CA GLN A 667 -4.14 -32.75 47.50
C GLN A 667 -4.62 -31.29 47.56
N ARG A 668 -5.78 -31.02 48.16
CA ARG A 668 -6.32 -29.65 48.37
C ARG A 668 -5.48 -28.78 49.32
N LYS A 669 -4.57 -29.38 50.10
CA LYS A 669 -3.63 -28.65 50.96
C LYS A 669 -2.28 -28.35 50.28
N LYS A 670 -2.03 -28.92 49.09
CA LYS A 670 -0.76 -28.81 48.35
C LYS A 670 -0.84 -27.95 47.09
N GLY A 671 -2.05 -27.66 46.59
CA GLY A 671 -2.32 -26.62 45.60
C GLY A 671 -2.90 -25.40 46.28
#